data_AF-N6UAA7-F1
#
_entry.id   AF-N6UAA7-F1
#
_cell.length_a   1.000
_cell.length_b   1.000
_cell.length_c   1.000
_cell.angle_alpha   90.00
_cell.angle_beta   90.00
_cell.angle_gamma   90.00
#
_symmetry.space_group_name_H-M   'P 1'
#
loop_
_entity.id
_entity.type
_entity.pdbx_description
1 polymer ?
#
loop_
_entity_poly.entity_id
_entity_poly.type
_entity_poly.pdbx_seq_one_letter_code
_entity_poly.pdbx_strand_id
1 'polypeptide(L)'
;MDLLDSIMSSMDKPPSLSEKERTLIKMQKDVIEKKQNEEKERLKRFKERVEAKLTSHFKNPKNIMLKFDPMDQIQRSIVHEAAETHNLLSYAFGTDGVDRYIRVYSRDNPPCEDELAARRRGEPWNEEVRQQLLKNRERERLEAMEPIKKPKKLVPNTNYKDKYAHLIGQDAALKAAKKTESNKSYGFVPSENKRDVRSIEQTMADIKAKRLKLNADRDEVNKYLKMDWTPKKADFTREEIKLFESNAVNGAIRHYSLEEIISNSEKFPIKFPVDSGRLATLLKKDVSEELTKNINSVYPFIHETVLGLYVKFIIFKRTYGTLIEKQFYEFMTLNEFVDRLLKKRAVMFMGKNDKYILLDGERGASKWETIGTTEEKAPLTLEKCLSYDEIKLSAFLYVSSYTHFVNKGDRKNKAVYLQNRALVEKTGIIAGMIGPRLKKQGVMDFQEMVITEKQNKKSNGYGNVGSIHTLFANFFEGESLLYSEAVQRRKSGAETDRFVDIKTPKGAIFDNHIYRKRLTIVFDCLLIEANQRALEAGKMAYIHLVGLGLGVWKTSDHQEKVFMDCFSNRIKTLSKQLSSVSDICFSYFKEASCGDLVHGNTIPIENHPKKGIKIHIFNRQPHEALNDEGKLLVVSYAWDGNAYPGNEYWNGQLGSSGDSAAASSTQVTELHNPQINPLVCADNLRIVSVKGKLLRLERYLEKKRNLKRKREELLEDD
;
A
#
# COMPACT_ATOMS: atom_id res chain seq x y z
N MET A 1 15.26 -8.95 55.46
CA MET A 1 15.58 -10.14 54.63
C MET A 1 14.67 -10.08 53.43
N ASP A 2 15.26 -9.94 52.26
CA ASP A 2 14.57 -9.66 51.00
C ASP A 2 14.16 -10.98 50.33
N LEU A 3 12.85 -11.17 50.14
CA LEU A 3 12.26 -12.42 49.62
C LEU A 3 12.65 -12.63 48.14
N LEU A 4 13.04 -11.57 47.44
CA LEU A 4 13.48 -11.60 46.05
C LEU A 4 14.90 -12.17 45.89
N ASP A 5 15.80 -11.90 46.83
CA ASP A 5 17.18 -12.42 46.79
C ASP A 5 17.24 -13.94 47.02
N SER A 6 16.31 -14.47 47.82
CA SER A 6 16.21 -15.91 48.05
C SER A 6 15.75 -16.66 46.79
N ILE A 7 14.82 -16.08 46.01
CA ILE A 7 14.30 -16.69 44.78
C ILE A 7 15.33 -16.63 43.65
N MET A 8 16.09 -15.53 43.52
CA MET A 8 17.12 -15.43 42.47
C MET A 8 18.30 -16.38 42.67
N SER A 9 18.58 -16.83 43.91
CA SER A 9 19.61 -17.83 44.18
C SER A 9 19.23 -19.26 43.76
N SER A 10 17.94 -19.51 43.50
CA SER A 10 17.37 -20.85 43.24
C SER A 10 17.23 -21.22 41.76
N MET A 11 17.63 -20.34 40.83
CA MET A 11 17.61 -20.62 39.39
C MET A 11 18.93 -21.26 38.95
N ASP A 12 18.84 -22.46 38.35
CA ASP A 12 19.97 -23.12 37.71
C ASP A 12 20.64 -22.20 36.68
N LYS A 13 21.96 -22.04 36.79
CA LYS A 13 22.75 -21.23 35.84
C LYS A 13 22.62 -21.82 34.44
N PRO A 14 22.50 -20.98 33.39
CA PRO A 14 22.52 -21.46 32.01
C PRO A 14 23.80 -22.27 31.77
N PRO A 15 23.73 -23.36 30.99
CA PRO A 15 24.85 -24.28 30.80
C PRO A 15 26.09 -23.49 30.35
N SER A 16 27.18 -23.64 31.10
CA SER A 16 28.45 -23.02 30.78
C SER A 16 28.95 -23.60 29.45
N LEU A 17 29.13 -22.72 28.44
CA LEU A 17 29.74 -23.10 27.17
C LEU A 17 31.02 -23.89 27.44
N SER A 18 31.15 -25.06 26.82
CA SER A 18 32.33 -25.91 26.97
C SER A 18 33.59 -25.17 26.51
N GLU A 19 34.74 -25.52 27.07
CA GLU A 19 36.01 -24.86 26.74
C GLU A 19 36.34 -24.96 25.23
N LYS A 20 35.88 -26.04 24.58
CA LYS A 20 35.95 -26.26 23.13
C LYS A 20 35.04 -25.32 22.33
N GLU A 21 33.83 -25.05 22.81
CA GLU A 21 32.91 -24.11 22.13
C GLU A 21 33.36 -22.66 22.28
N ARG A 22 33.92 -22.29 23.44
CA ARG A 22 34.50 -20.95 23.66
C ARG A 22 35.69 -20.68 22.73
N THR A 23 36.56 -21.67 22.54
CA THR A 23 37.69 -21.57 21.61
C THR A 23 37.23 -21.49 20.16
N LEU A 24 36.23 -22.27 19.76
CA LEU A 24 35.66 -22.22 18.40
C LEU A 24 35.01 -20.86 18.09
N ILE A 25 34.23 -20.30 19.03
CA ILE A 25 33.61 -18.97 18.89
C ILE A 25 34.68 -17.88 18.81
N LYS A 26 35.76 -17.99 19.60
CA LYS A 26 36.90 -17.05 19.53
C LYS A 26 37.59 -17.11 18.17
N MET A 27 37.91 -18.31 17.67
CA MET A 27 38.49 -18.48 16.35
C MET A 27 37.58 -17.95 15.22
N GLN A 28 36.26 -18.15 15.31
CA GLN A 28 35.32 -17.59 14.34
C GLN A 28 35.29 -16.06 14.38
N LYS A 29 35.32 -15.45 15.58
CA LYS A 29 35.41 -14.00 15.73
C LYS A 29 36.71 -13.44 15.14
N ASP A 30 37.85 -14.07 15.45
CA ASP A 30 39.16 -13.64 14.94
C ASP A 30 39.24 -13.72 13.40
N VAL A 31 38.64 -14.76 12.80
CA VAL A 31 38.56 -14.91 11.33
C VAL A 31 37.65 -13.84 10.71
N ILE A 32 36.52 -13.52 11.34
CA ILE A 32 35.62 -12.47 10.87
C ILE A 32 36.31 -11.10 10.96
N GLU A 33 36.97 -10.82 12.08
CA GLU A 33 37.68 -9.56 12.29
C GLU A 33 38.84 -9.40 11.31
N LYS A 34 39.59 -10.48 11.04
CA LYS A 34 40.64 -10.47 10.00
C LYS A 34 40.07 -10.15 8.62
N LYS A 35 38.97 -10.78 8.22
CA LYS A 35 38.30 -10.50 6.94
C LYS A 35 37.77 -9.06 6.85
N GLN A 36 37.20 -8.55 7.94
CA GLN A 36 36.72 -7.16 8.01
C GLN A 36 37.88 -6.15 7.87
N ASN A 37 39.01 -6.42 8.52
CA ASN A 37 40.21 -5.57 8.40
C ASN A 37 40.81 -5.62 6.98
N GLU A 38 40.87 -6.79 6.35
CA GLU A 38 41.32 -6.93 4.96
C GLU A 38 40.41 -6.17 3.98
N GLU A 39 39.08 -6.23 4.16
CA GLU A 39 38.12 -5.50 3.34
C GLU A 39 38.24 -3.98 3.54
N LYS A 40 38.42 -3.52 4.78
CA LYS A 40 38.64 -2.11 5.11
C LYS A 40 39.91 -1.56 4.44
N GLU A 41 41.02 -2.29 4.50
CA GLU A 41 42.27 -1.90 3.85
C GLU A 41 42.14 -1.89 2.31
N ARG A 42 41.42 -2.86 1.74
CA ARG A 42 41.13 -2.90 0.29
C ARG A 42 40.35 -1.67 -0.16
N LEU A 43 39.33 -1.26 0.59
CA LEU A 43 38.52 -0.07 0.28
C LEU A 43 39.32 1.23 0.45
N LYS A 44 40.20 1.30 1.46
CA LYS A 44 41.12 2.44 1.65
C LYS A 44 42.05 2.62 0.45
N ARG A 45 42.72 1.55 0.00
CA ARG A 45 43.56 1.58 -1.21
C ARG A 45 42.77 1.90 -2.48
N PHE A 46 41.48 1.57 -2.53
CA PHE A 46 40.63 1.97 -3.64
C PHE A 46 40.34 3.48 -3.62
N LYS A 47 40.00 4.05 -2.46
CA LYS A 47 39.80 5.50 -2.28
C LYS A 47 41.02 6.30 -2.72
N GLU A 48 42.21 5.95 -2.24
CA GLU A 48 43.47 6.63 -2.59
C GLU A 48 43.73 6.60 -4.10
N ARG A 49 43.47 5.48 -4.77
CA ARG A 49 43.61 5.35 -6.23
C ARG A 49 42.60 6.20 -7.00
N VAL A 50 41.36 6.29 -6.51
CA VAL A 50 40.31 7.11 -7.14
C VAL A 50 40.66 8.59 -7.02
N GLU A 51 41.06 9.05 -5.83
CA GLU A 51 41.46 10.44 -5.58
C GLU A 51 42.64 10.84 -6.49
N ALA A 52 43.72 10.06 -6.49
CA ALA A 52 44.87 10.32 -7.36
C ALA A 52 44.49 10.38 -8.85
N LYS A 53 43.57 9.51 -9.29
CA LYS A 53 43.06 9.49 -10.67
C LYS A 53 42.23 10.74 -10.98
N LEU A 54 41.39 11.20 -10.06
CA LEU A 54 40.62 12.44 -10.23
C LEU A 54 41.55 13.66 -10.30
N THR A 55 42.52 13.76 -9.40
CA THR A 55 43.50 14.87 -9.38
C THR A 55 44.30 14.92 -10.69
N SER A 56 44.79 13.77 -11.17
CA SER A 56 45.59 13.69 -12.39
C SER A 56 44.77 14.00 -13.65
N HIS A 57 43.56 13.43 -13.77
CA HIS A 57 42.73 13.56 -14.96
C HIS A 57 42.19 14.97 -15.16
N PHE A 58 41.71 15.61 -14.08
CA PHE A 58 41.13 16.96 -14.16
C PHE A 58 42.17 18.09 -14.03
N LYS A 59 43.46 17.77 -13.91
CA LYS A 59 44.55 18.77 -14.01
C LYS A 59 44.62 19.40 -15.41
N ASN A 60 44.21 18.67 -16.45
CA ASN A 60 44.13 19.19 -17.81
C ASN A 60 42.72 19.77 -18.06
N PRO A 61 42.57 21.09 -18.31
CA PRO A 61 41.26 21.71 -18.52
C PRO A 61 40.52 21.21 -19.77
N LYS A 62 41.19 20.50 -20.69
CA LYS A 62 40.55 19.83 -21.83
C LYS A 62 39.73 18.60 -21.42
N ASN A 63 39.97 18.03 -20.25
CA ASN A 63 39.27 16.84 -19.77
C ASN A 63 37.97 17.22 -19.06
N ILE A 64 36.88 17.22 -19.81
CA ILE A 64 35.55 17.63 -19.33
C ILE A 64 34.89 16.56 -18.45
N MET A 65 35.20 15.28 -18.69
CA MET A 65 34.52 14.15 -18.06
C MET A 65 35.44 12.93 -17.91
N LEU A 66 35.19 12.14 -16.87
CA LEU A 66 35.82 10.84 -16.61
C LEU A 66 34.75 9.77 -16.37
N LYS A 67 34.85 8.65 -17.09
CA LYS A 67 34.00 7.46 -16.89
C LYS A 67 34.74 6.43 -16.04
N PHE A 68 34.06 5.88 -15.05
CA PHE A 68 34.48 4.70 -14.32
C PHE A 68 33.73 3.45 -14.83
N ASP A 69 34.33 2.28 -14.65
CA ASP A 69 33.69 1.00 -14.98
C ASP A 69 32.57 0.66 -13.98
N PRO A 70 31.66 -0.26 -14.33
CA PRO A 70 30.63 -0.74 -13.42
C PRO A 70 31.23 -1.28 -12.11
N MET A 71 30.68 -0.86 -10.97
CA MET A 71 31.22 -1.23 -9.66
C MET A 71 30.12 -1.35 -8.59
N ASP A 72 30.45 -1.99 -7.47
CA ASP A 72 29.52 -2.22 -6.37
C ASP A 72 29.06 -0.91 -5.69
N GLN A 73 28.04 -0.99 -4.82
CA GLN A 73 27.46 0.19 -4.18
C GLN A 73 28.45 0.93 -3.27
N ILE A 74 29.35 0.21 -2.58
CA ILE A 74 30.29 0.79 -1.62
C ILE A 74 31.38 1.56 -2.38
N GLN A 75 31.95 0.94 -3.42
CA GLN A 75 32.93 1.58 -4.31
C GLN A 75 32.35 2.81 -5.00
N ARG A 76 31.08 2.76 -5.41
CA ARG A 76 30.39 3.92 -5.98
C ARG A 76 30.25 5.08 -5.00
N SER A 77 29.93 4.78 -3.74
CA SER A 77 29.86 5.81 -2.69
C SER A 77 31.22 6.49 -2.50
N ILE A 78 32.31 5.73 -2.52
CA ILE A 78 33.68 6.25 -2.41
C ILE A 78 34.00 7.20 -3.57
N VAL A 79 33.60 6.86 -4.82
CA VAL A 79 33.82 7.74 -5.98
C VAL A 79 33.01 9.03 -5.87
N HIS A 80 31.77 8.98 -5.37
CA HIS A 80 30.96 10.18 -5.13
C HIS A 80 31.59 11.10 -4.08
N GLU A 81 32.03 10.55 -2.95
CA GLU A 81 32.71 11.30 -1.87
C GLU A 81 34.03 11.92 -2.35
N ALA A 82 34.84 11.15 -3.10
CA ALA A 82 36.10 11.62 -3.66
C ALA A 82 35.88 12.75 -4.68
N ALA A 83 34.85 12.64 -5.53
CA ALA A 83 34.48 13.68 -6.49
C ALA A 83 33.98 14.95 -5.81
N GLU A 84 33.17 14.84 -4.75
CA GLU A 84 32.69 15.99 -3.97
C GLU A 84 33.85 16.73 -3.28
N THR A 85 34.79 15.98 -2.70
CA THR A 85 36.02 16.52 -2.08
C THR A 85 36.86 17.32 -3.09
N HIS A 86 36.91 16.87 -4.35
CA HIS A 86 37.60 17.58 -5.44
C HIS A 86 36.74 18.64 -6.14
N ASN A 87 35.56 18.98 -5.60
CA ASN A 87 34.63 19.95 -6.16
C ASN A 87 34.12 19.59 -7.58
N LEU A 88 34.00 18.30 -7.89
CA LEU A 88 33.50 17.77 -9.17
C LEU A 88 32.04 17.31 -9.05
N LEU A 89 31.36 17.17 -10.19
CA LEU A 89 29.99 16.64 -10.26
C LEU A 89 30.03 15.16 -10.60
N SER A 90 29.32 14.32 -9.85
CA SER A 90 29.30 12.87 -10.09
C SER A 90 27.89 12.34 -10.28
N TYR A 91 27.68 11.54 -11.33
CA TYR A 91 26.39 10.95 -11.69
C TYR A 91 26.54 9.45 -11.97
N ALA A 92 25.65 8.64 -11.41
CA ALA A 92 25.61 7.21 -11.63
C ALA A 92 24.53 6.83 -12.66
N PHE A 93 24.89 5.97 -13.62
CA PHE A 93 24.03 5.51 -14.71
C PHE A 93 24.07 3.97 -14.79
N GLY A 94 22.98 3.34 -15.25
CA GLY A 94 22.84 1.87 -15.31
C GLY A 94 22.03 1.30 -14.14
N THR A 95 21.94 -0.03 -14.08
CA THR A 95 21.10 -0.78 -13.13
C THR A 95 21.93 -1.37 -11.99
N ASP A 96 21.52 -1.16 -10.73
CA ASP A 96 22.22 -1.71 -9.55
C ASP A 96 22.39 -3.22 -9.66
N GLY A 97 23.63 -3.70 -9.50
CA GLY A 97 23.97 -5.12 -9.53
C GLY A 97 24.12 -5.73 -10.93
N VAL A 98 23.95 -4.95 -12.01
CA VAL A 98 24.15 -5.40 -13.40
C VAL A 98 25.31 -4.65 -14.04
N ASP A 99 25.16 -3.35 -14.27
CA ASP A 99 26.09 -2.54 -15.07
C ASP A 99 26.25 -1.11 -14.56
N ARG A 100 25.86 -0.82 -13.32
CA ARG A 100 25.84 0.56 -12.81
C ARG A 100 27.25 1.16 -12.71
N TYR A 101 27.51 2.17 -13.53
CA TYR A 101 28.77 2.89 -13.63
C TYR A 101 28.62 4.34 -13.21
N ILE A 102 29.75 5.01 -12.95
CA ILE A 102 29.78 6.44 -12.58
C ILE A 102 30.48 7.26 -13.66
N ARG A 103 29.99 8.47 -13.89
CA ARG A 103 30.72 9.53 -14.59
C ARG A 103 30.91 10.73 -13.67
N VAL A 104 32.10 11.31 -13.74
CA VAL A 104 32.49 12.52 -13.04
C VAL A 104 32.73 13.62 -14.07
N TYR A 105 32.25 14.82 -13.80
CA TYR A 105 32.29 15.99 -14.66
C TYR A 105 32.93 17.17 -13.92
N SER A 106 33.61 18.06 -14.65
CA SER A 106 34.04 19.35 -14.10
C SER A 106 32.83 20.24 -13.81
N ARG A 107 32.89 21.04 -12.75
CA ARG A 107 31.86 22.07 -12.47
C ARG A 107 31.86 23.21 -13.49
N ASP A 108 32.98 23.46 -14.16
CA ASP A 108 33.08 24.49 -15.20
C ASP A 108 32.30 24.10 -16.47
N ASN A 109 32.05 22.80 -16.66
CA ASN A 109 31.30 22.26 -17.79
C ASN A 109 30.33 21.17 -17.29
N PRO A 110 29.23 21.56 -16.61
CA PRO A 110 28.26 20.60 -16.12
C PRO A 110 27.50 19.95 -17.29
N PRO A 111 27.10 18.67 -17.17
CA PRO A 111 26.30 18.01 -18.20
C PRO A 111 24.93 18.69 -18.31
N CYS A 112 24.46 18.88 -19.54
CA CYS A 112 23.12 19.43 -19.76
C CYS A 112 22.02 18.42 -19.42
N GLU A 113 20.81 18.92 -19.17
CA GLU A 113 19.67 18.05 -18.77
C GLU A 113 19.34 17.01 -19.85
N ASP A 114 19.45 17.39 -21.12
CA ASP A 114 19.23 16.50 -22.26
C ASP A 114 20.29 15.36 -22.32
N GLU A 115 21.55 15.66 -22.01
CA GLU A 115 22.62 14.65 -21.87
C GLU A 115 22.29 13.67 -20.75
N LEU A 116 21.96 14.18 -19.56
CA LEU A 116 21.61 13.34 -18.41
C LEU A 116 20.42 12.44 -18.71
N ALA A 117 19.41 12.95 -19.44
CA ALA A 117 18.23 12.20 -19.83
C ALA A 117 18.56 11.10 -20.86
N ALA A 118 19.34 11.40 -21.90
CA ALA A 118 19.79 10.42 -22.89
C ALA A 118 20.60 9.30 -22.23
N ARG A 119 21.52 9.64 -21.32
CA ARG A 119 22.33 8.67 -20.58
C ARG A 119 21.51 7.80 -19.63
N ARG A 120 20.46 8.33 -19.00
CA ARG A 120 19.52 7.54 -18.18
C ARG A 120 18.71 6.55 -19.02
N ARG A 121 18.48 6.83 -20.31
CA ARG A 121 17.81 5.93 -21.26
C ARG A 121 18.77 4.93 -21.91
N GLY A 122 20.09 5.07 -21.71
CA GLY A 122 21.10 4.24 -22.37
C GLY A 122 21.40 4.67 -23.82
N GLU A 123 20.96 5.86 -24.23
CA GLU A 123 21.18 6.40 -25.57
C GLU A 123 22.59 7.03 -25.69
N PRO A 124 23.23 6.96 -26.87
CA PRO A 124 24.48 7.65 -27.11
C PRO A 124 24.27 9.18 -27.11
N TRP A 125 25.24 9.91 -26.57
CA TRP A 125 25.24 11.38 -26.59
C TRP A 125 26.56 11.87 -27.17
N ASN A 126 26.48 12.51 -28.34
CA ASN A 126 27.57 13.19 -29.04
C ASN A 126 27.14 14.61 -29.45
N GLU A 127 28.09 15.43 -29.92
CA GLU A 127 27.81 16.81 -30.33
C GLU A 127 26.81 16.90 -31.50
N GLU A 128 26.76 15.88 -32.37
CA GLU A 128 25.80 15.81 -33.49
C GLU A 128 24.35 15.64 -33.03
N VAL A 129 24.11 14.75 -32.05
CA VAL A 129 22.79 14.54 -31.43
C VAL A 129 22.33 15.82 -30.72
N ARG A 130 23.26 16.55 -30.10
CA ARG A 130 22.98 17.85 -29.48
C ARG A 130 22.52 18.89 -30.51
N GLN A 131 23.21 18.98 -31.65
CA GLN A 131 22.85 19.92 -32.72
C GLN A 131 21.51 19.58 -33.38
N GLN A 132 21.20 18.29 -33.55
CA GLN A 132 19.90 17.85 -34.08
C GLN A 132 18.74 18.21 -33.15
N LEU A 133 18.91 18.05 -31.83
CA LEU A 133 17.90 18.44 -30.85
C LEU A 133 17.62 19.95 -30.84
N LEU A 134 18.67 20.77 -30.99
CA LEU A 134 18.53 22.22 -31.09
C LEU A 134 17.76 22.63 -32.36
N LYS A 135 18.10 22.06 -33.51
CA LYS A 135 17.39 22.31 -34.78
C LYS A 135 15.92 21.90 -34.72
N ASN A 136 15.60 20.77 -34.09
CA ASN A 136 14.22 20.32 -33.93
C ASN A 136 13.40 21.28 -33.05
N ARG A 137 13.96 21.75 -31.92
CA ARG A 137 13.31 22.75 -31.05
C ARG A 137 13.09 24.09 -31.75
N GLU A 138 14.02 24.51 -32.60
CA GLU A 138 13.90 25.75 -33.38
C GLU A 138 12.80 25.65 -34.44
N ARG A 139 12.69 24.50 -35.13
CA ARG A 139 11.59 24.21 -36.06
C ARG A 139 10.23 24.22 -35.36
N GLU A 140 10.11 23.56 -34.22
CA GLU A 140 8.87 23.58 -33.42
C GLU A 140 8.48 24.99 -32.95
N ARG A 141 9.47 25.83 -32.60
CA ARG A 141 9.23 27.22 -32.20
C ARG A 141 8.75 28.09 -33.36
N LEU A 142 9.28 27.88 -34.57
CA LEU A 142 8.87 28.58 -35.79
C LEU A 142 7.46 28.14 -36.23
N GLU A 143 7.15 26.85 -36.16
CA GLU A 143 5.80 26.33 -36.44
C GLU A 143 4.75 26.86 -35.44
N ALA A 144 5.14 27.04 -34.16
CA ALA A 144 4.27 27.65 -33.15
C ALA A 144 4.06 29.17 -33.33
N MET A 145 4.87 29.85 -34.16
CA MET A 145 4.78 31.28 -34.44
C MET A 145 3.95 31.61 -35.70
N GLU A 146 3.48 30.62 -36.45
CA GLU A 146 2.57 30.87 -37.59
C GLU A 146 1.16 31.29 -37.11
N PRO A 147 0.58 32.38 -37.66
CA PRO A 147 -0.73 32.88 -37.24
C PRO A 147 -1.89 32.04 -37.81
N ILE A 148 -2.79 31.62 -36.91
CA ILE A 148 -4.08 30.98 -37.20
C ILE A 148 -4.97 31.93 -38.05
N LYS A 149 -5.49 31.44 -39.19
CA LYS A 149 -6.44 32.17 -40.07
C LYS A 149 -7.71 32.60 -39.31
N LYS A 150 -8.06 33.88 -39.39
CA LYS A 150 -9.20 34.53 -38.69
C LYS A 150 -10.59 34.09 -39.23
N PRO A 151 -11.61 33.93 -38.37
CA PRO A 151 -13.02 33.89 -38.79
C PRO A 151 -13.58 35.30 -39.10
N LYS A 152 -14.60 35.37 -39.96
CA LYS A 152 -15.28 36.61 -40.40
C LYS A 152 -15.97 37.35 -39.23
N LYS A 153 -15.90 38.68 -39.24
CA LYS A 153 -16.48 39.61 -38.24
C LYS A 153 -18.01 39.65 -38.33
N LEU A 154 -18.69 39.52 -37.18
CA LEU A 154 -20.08 39.92 -36.95
C LEU A 154 -20.04 41.12 -35.99
N VAL A 155 -20.68 42.24 -36.36
CA VAL A 155 -20.66 43.49 -35.57
C VAL A 155 -21.99 43.64 -34.84
N PRO A 156 -22.03 43.60 -33.50
CA PRO A 156 -23.21 44.00 -32.74
C PRO A 156 -23.27 45.52 -32.65
N ASN A 157 -24.39 46.07 -33.11
CA ASN A 157 -24.72 47.48 -32.97
C ASN A 157 -25.27 47.71 -31.55
N THR A 158 -24.73 48.71 -30.86
CA THR A 158 -25.08 49.22 -29.52
C THR A 158 -24.34 48.62 -28.31
N ASN A 159 -23.80 49.56 -27.53
CA ASN A 159 -22.92 49.42 -26.38
C ASN A 159 -23.76 49.25 -25.11
N TYR A 160 -23.76 48.05 -24.53
CA TYR A 160 -24.53 47.72 -23.32
C TYR A 160 -24.08 48.48 -22.04
N LYS A 161 -23.08 49.37 -22.15
CA LYS A 161 -22.62 50.23 -21.05
C LYS A 161 -23.44 51.51 -20.85
N ASP A 162 -24.37 51.86 -21.75
CA ASP A 162 -25.19 53.07 -21.61
C ASP A 162 -26.47 52.87 -20.75
N LYS A 163 -26.73 51.65 -20.25
CA LYS A 163 -27.99 51.34 -19.54
C LYS A 163 -27.98 51.54 -18.01
N TYR A 164 -26.85 51.87 -17.39
CA TYR A 164 -26.78 52.05 -15.92
C TYR A 164 -26.08 53.33 -15.45
N ALA A 165 -25.91 54.31 -16.34
CA ALA A 165 -25.29 55.60 -16.00
C ALA A 165 -26.17 56.53 -15.11
N HIS A 166 -27.40 56.13 -14.77
CA HIS A 166 -28.32 56.94 -13.95
C HIS A 166 -28.63 56.33 -12.56
N LEU A 167 -28.01 55.20 -12.18
CA LEU A 167 -28.38 54.44 -10.97
C LEU A 167 -27.31 54.40 -9.86
N ILE A 168 -26.11 54.95 -10.06
CA ILE A 168 -25.12 55.13 -8.99
C ILE A 168 -24.48 56.51 -9.15
N GLY A 169 -24.89 57.44 -8.30
CA GLY A 169 -24.39 58.80 -8.27
C GLY A 169 -22.88 58.89 -8.04
N GLN A 170 -22.29 59.90 -8.67
CA GLN A 170 -20.93 60.36 -8.42
C GLN A 170 -20.84 60.96 -7.00
N ASP A 171 -20.50 60.15 -5.99
CA ASP A 171 -19.71 60.57 -4.81
C ASP A 171 -19.68 59.47 -3.72
N ALA A 172 -18.85 58.45 -3.90
CA ALA A 172 -18.50 57.54 -2.80
C ALA A 172 -17.18 56.76 -3.02
N ALA A 173 -16.25 57.28 -3.82
CA ALA A 173 -14.99 56.58 -4.14
C ALA A 173 -13.72 57.36 -3.77
N LEU A 174 -13.84 58.50 -3.07
CA LEU A 174 -12.70 59.38 -2.75
C LEU A 174 -12.74 59.89 -1.30
N LYS A 175 -12.93 59.01 -0.31
CA LYS A 175 -12.78 59.37 1.12
C LYS A 175 -12.55 58.21 2.10
N ALA A 176 -11.83 57.16 1.67
CA ALA A 176 -11.41 56.07 2.54
C ALA A 176 -9.93 55.69 2.37
N ALA A 177 -9.10 56.67 2.03
CA ALA A 177 -7.66 56.60 2.17
C ALA A 177 -7.23 57.75 3.08
N LYS A 178 -6.56 57.42 4.20
CA LYS A 178 -5.96 58.27 5.25
C LYS A 178 -6.78 58.52 6.52
N LYS A 179 -6.50 57.73 7.57
CA LYS A 179 -6.38 58.14 8.99
C LYS A 179 -5.89 56.91 9.80
N THR A 180 -4.59 56.72 9.99
CA THR A 180 -3.70 57.18 11.09
C THR A 180 -4.01 56.57 12.47
N GLU A 181 -2.98 55.93 13.04
CA GLU A 181 -2.95 55.26 14.34
C GLU A 181 -2.76 56.19 15.55
N SER A 182 -3.19 55.64 16.70
CA SER A 182 -2.71 55.77 18.09
C SER A 182 -2.91 57.07 18.89
N ASN A 183 -3.50 56.93 20.10
CA ASN A 183 -2.92 57.46 21.34
C ASN A 183 -3.50 56.81 22.61
N LYS A 184 -2.63 56.67 23.62
CA LYS A 184 -2.84 56.14 24.98
C LYS A 184 -3.33 57.25 25.95
N SER A 185 -4.20 56.94 26.91
CA SER A 185 -4.16 57.38 28.34
C SER A 185 -5.30 56.68 29.12
N TYR A 186 -5.01 55.87 30.15
CA TYR A 186 -4.78 56.14 31.59
C TYR A 186 -6.06 56.08 32.45
N GLY A 187 -6.09 55.13 33.38
CA GLY A 187 -7.09 55.02 34.46
C GLY A 187 -6.38 54.88 35.80
N PHE A 188 -7.03 55.27 36.91
CA PHE A 188 -6.58 54.98 38.27
C PHE A 188 -7.77 54.81 39.22
N VAL A 189 -7.75 53.73 39.99
CA VAL A 189 -8.51 53.56 41.25
C VAL A 189 -7.54 52.99 42.29
N PRO A 190 -7.44 53.56 43.52
CA PRO A 190 -6.38 53.21 44.48
C PRO A 190 -6.45 51.80 45.07
N SER A 191 -5.27 51.33 45.48
CA SER A 191 -4.83 49.95 45.63
C SER A 191 -4.70 49.48 47.09
N GLU A 192 -5.66 49.80 47.95
CA GLU A 192 -5.47 49.53 49.40
C GLU A 192 -6.25 48.36 49.98
N ASN A 193 -7.00 47.56 49.19
CA ASN A 193 -7.77 46.44 49.78
C ASN A 193 -8.01 45.21 48.88
N LYS A 194 -7.04 44.76 48.06
CA LYS A 194 -7.22 43.52 47.27
C LYS A 194 -6.11 42.49 47.52
N ARG A 195 -6.53 41.34 48.08
CA ARG A 195 -5.73 40.16 48.47
C ARG A 195 -5.51 39.15 47.31
N ASP A 196 -5.63 39.56 46.05
CA ASP A 196 -5.20 38.75 44.90
C ASP A 196 -4.11 39.52 44.16
N VAL A 197 -2.91 38.97 44.12
CA VAL A 197 -1.68 39.61 43.61
C VAL A 197 -1.57 39.49 42.09
N ARG A 198 -2.55 38.86 41.43
CA ARG A 198 -2.60 38.72 39.97
C ARG A 198 -3.43 39.85 39.38
N SER A 199 -2.90 40.50 38.34
CA SER A 199 -3.65 41.53 37.63
C SER A 199 -4.88 40.95 36.93
N ILE A 200 -5.91 41.79 36.73
CA ILE A 200 -7.13 41.43 35.97
C ILE A 200 -6.76 40.99 34.56
N GLU A 201 -5.76 41.63 33.94
CA GLU A 201 -5.23 41.26 32.63
C GLU A 201 -4.57 39.87 32.63
N GLN A 202 -3.78 39.53 33.66
CA GLN A 202 -3.18 38.19 33.78
C GLN A 202 -4.25 37.11 33.96
N THR A 203 -5.27 37.36 34.78
CA THR A 203 -6.36 36.40 34.99
C THR A 203 -7.19 36.20 33.72
N MET A 204 -7.47 37.28 32.99
CA MET A 204 -8.16 37.23 31.69
C MET A 204 -7.31 36.54 30.62
N ALA A 205 -5.99 36.76 30.61
CA ALA A 205 -5.05 36.10 29.71
C ALA A 205 -4.98 34.60 29.99
N ASP A 206 -4.94 34.18 31.26
CA ASP A 206 -4.93 32.77 31.66
C ASP A 206 -6.25 32.07 31.32
N ILE A 207 -7.40 32.71 31.55
CA ILE A 207 -8.71 32.19 31.15
C ILE A 207 -8.80 32.05 29.62
N LYS A 208 -8.28 33.04 28.88
CA LYS A 208 -8.24 33.03 27.41
C LYS A 208 -7.29 31.94 26.89
N ALA A 209 -6.12 31.79 27.49
CA ALA A 209 -5.14 30.75 27.16
C ALA A 209 -5.69 29.34 27.46
N LYS A 210 -6.37 29.17 28.59
CA LYS A 210 -7.00 27.90 28.97
C LYS A 210 -8.17 27.54 28.06
N ARG A 211 -8.98 28.51 27.65
CA ARG A 211 -10.03 28.33 26.62
C ARG A 211 -9.45 28.03 25.24
N LEU A 212 -8.38 28.72 24.83
CA LEU A 212 -7.67 28.45 23.58
C LEU A 212 -7.07 27.05 23.56
N LYS A 213 -6.51 26.58 24.69
CA LYS A 213 -5.97 25.22 24.83
C LYS A 213 -7.07 24.17 24.82
N LEU A 214 -8.16 24.38 25.56
CA LEU A 214 -9.34 23.50 25.52
C LEU A 214 -10.00 23.46 24.13
N ASN A 215 -10.06 24.59 23.43
CA ASN A 215 -10.56 24.65 22.06
C ASN A 215 -9.57 23.98 21.09
N ALA A 216 -8.26 24.17 21.26
CA ALA A 216 -7.24 23.49 20.45
C ALA A 216 -7.27 21.97 20.67
N ASP A 217 -7.33 21.49 21.91
CA ASP A 217 -7.46 20.07 22.25
C ASP A 217 -8.77 19.49 21.70
N ARG A 218 -9.88 20.25 21.77
CA ARG A 218 -11.19 19.85 21.23
C ARG A 218 -11.23 19.90 19.70
N ASP A 219 -10.52 20.84 19.08
CA ASP A 219 -10.34 20.94 17.63
C ASP A 219 -9.38 19.86 17.11
N GLU A 220 -8.39 19.44 17.90
CA GLU A 220 -7.51 18.30 17.61
C GLU A 220 -8.30 17.00 17.67
N VAL A 221 -9.06 16.76 18.75
CA VAL A 221 -9.96 15.61 18.88
C VAL A 221 -11.04 15.60 17.79
N ASN A 222 -11.62 16.75 17.43
CA ASN A 222 -12.58 16.87 16.33
C ASN A 222 -11.93 16.71 14.94
N LYS A 223 -10.64 17.05 14.78
CA LYS A 223 -9.87 16.81 13.55
C LYS A 223 -9.60 15.32 13.36
N TYR A 224 -9.26 14.60 14.43
CA TYR A 224 -9.14 13.13 14.42
C TYR A 224 -10.49 12.45 14.15
N LEU A 225 -11.58 12.90 14.78
CA LEU A 225 -12.94 12.35 14.57
C LEU A 225 -13.52 12.66 13.18
N LYS A 226 -13.15 13.78 12.54
CA LYS A 226 -13.54 14.09 11.16
C LYS A 226 -12.86 13.21 10.10
N MET A 227 -11.78 12.49 10.47
CA MET A 227 -11.01 11.61 9.56
C MET A 227 -11.42 10.13 9.64
N ASP A 228 -12.31 9.76 10.56
CA ASP A 228 -12.72 8.37 10.83
C ASP A 228 -13.87 7.90 9.94
N TRP A 229 -13.60 7.76 8.64
CA TRP A 229 -14.51 6.98 7.80
C TRP A 229 -14.51 5.53 8.25
N THR A 230 -15.66 5.06 8.71
CA THR A 230 -15.90 3.65 9.04
C THR A 230 -16.80 3.04 7.97
N PRO A 231 -16.45 1.87 7.43
CA PRO A 231 -17.27 1.22 6.42
C PRO A 231 -18.68 1.01 6.94
N LYS A 232 -19.68 1.38 6.14
CA LYS A 232 -21.09 1.20 6.50
C LYS A 232 -21.54 -0.23 6.24
N LYS A 233 -22.54 -0.65 7.01
CA LYS A 233 -23.24 -1.92 6.77
C LYS A 233 -23.76 -1.93 5.33
N ALA A 234 -23.57 -3.04 4.62
CA ALA A 234 -24.17 -3.18 3.29
C ALA A 234 -25.68 -3.35 3.43
N ASP A 235 -26.43 -2.41 2.88
CA ASP A 235 -27.88 -2.49 2.70
C ASP A 235 -28.16 -2.76 1.22
N PHE A 236 -29.05 -3.71 0.96
CA PHE A 236 -29.31 -4.23 -0.37
C PHE A 236 -30.75 -3.94 -0.80
N THR A 237 -30.93 -3.44 -2.02
CA THR A 237 -32.23 -3.27 -2.67
C THR A 237 -32.84 -4.64 -3.04
N ARG A 238 -34.11 -4.66 -3.46
CA ARG A 238 -34.75 -5.91 -3.94
C ARG A 238 -34.03 -6.52 -5.13
N GLU A 239 -33.53 -5.70 -6.06
CA GLU A 239 -32.81 -6.16 -7.25
C GLU A 239 -31.41 -6.68 -6.91
N GLU A 240 -30.71 -6.00 -6.00
CA GLU A 240 -29.43 -6.45 -5.45
C GLU A 240 -29.58 -7.79 -4.70
N ILE A 241 -30.73 -8.01 -4.05
CA ILE A 241 -30.98 -9.27 -3.32
C ILE A 241 -31.12 -10.47 -4.25
N LYS A 242 -31.66 -10.30 -5.46
CA LYS A 242 -31.80 -11.38 -6.44
C LYS A 242 -30.45 -12.00 -6.81
N LEU A 243 -29.37 -11.22 -6.80
CA LEU A 243 -28.00 -11.73 -7.02
C LEU A 243 -27.50 -12.66 -5.91
N PHE A 244 -28.18 -12.70 -4.76
CA PHE A 244 -27.92 -13.65 -3.68
C PHE A 244 -28.85 -14.86 -3.69
N GLU A 245 -29.96 -14.81 -4.43
CA GLU A 245 -30.97 -15.89 -4.44
C GLU A 245 -30.44 -17.17 -5.09
N SER A 246 -29.45 -17.05 -5.99
CA SER A 246 -28.69 -18.18 -6.54
C SER A 246 -27.72 -18.85 -5.54
N ASN A 247 -27.45 -18.26 -4.36
CA ASN A 247 -26.39 -18.71 -3.44
C ASN A 247 -26.84 -19.81 -2.47
N ALA A 248 -27.70 -20.73 -2.92
CA ALA A 248 -28.17 -21.86 -2.11
C ALA A 248 -27.06 -22.91 -1.93
N VAL A 249 -26.07 -22.62 -1.10
CA VAL A 249 -25.09 -23.62 -0.64
C VAL A 249 -25.51 -24.08 0.75
N ASN A 250 -26.52 -24.94 0.78
CA ASN A 250 -26.83 -25.72 1.97
C ASN A 250 -25.79 -26.83 2.09
N GLY A 251 -24.85 -26.72 3.03
CA GLY A 251 -23.93 -27.82 3.31
C GLY A 251 -22.71 -27.48 4.13
N ALA A 252 -22.16 -28.50 4.79
CA ALA A 252 -20.83 -28.45 5.40
C ALA A 252 -19.77 -28.26 4.30
N ILE A 253 -18.71 -27.52 4.61
CA ILE A 253 -17.56 -27.40 3.71
C ILE A 253 -16.88 -28.77 3.63
N ARG A 254 -16.69 -29.29 2.42
CA ARG A 254 -15.94 -30.52 2.19
C ARG A 254 -14.52 -30.36 2.70
N HIS A 255 -14.03 -31.36 3.43
CA HIS A 255 -12.62 -31.48 3.75
C HIS A 255 -11.88 -32.23 2.64
N TYR A 256 -10.65 -31.81 2.36
CA TYR A 256 -9.78 -32.42 1.37
C TYR A 256 -8.62 -33.15 2.07
N SER A 257 -8.29 -34.33 1.54
CA SER A 257 -7.12 -35.10 1.97
C SER A 257 -5.83 -34.48 1.42
N LEU A 258 -4.69 -34.90 2.01
CA LEU A 258 -3.39 -34.45 1.57
C LEU A 258 -3.07 -34.95 0.15
N GLU A 259 -3.45 -36.18 -0.16
CA GLU A 259 -3.23 -36.86 -1.44
C GLU A 259 -3.98 -36.16 -2.57
N GLU A 260 -5.22 -35.73 -2.34
CA GLU A 260 -6.02 -34.98 -3.32
C GLU A 260 -5.35 -33.65 -3.70
N ILE A 261 -4.88 -32.88 -2.71
CA ILE A 261 -4.25 -31.58 -2.99
C ILE A 261 -2.88 -31.75 -3.63
N ILE A 262 -2.10 -32.77 -3.22
CA ILE A 262 -0.84 -33.11 -3.89
C ILE A 262 -1.10 -33.46 -5.37
N SER A 263 -2.11 -34.29 -5.65
CA SER A 263 -2.46 -34.63 -7.03
C SER A 263 -2.89 -33.41 -7.85
N ASN A 264 -3.64 -32.48 -7.26
CA ASN A 264 -4.00 -31.22 -7.93
C ASN A 264 -2.76 -30.34 -8.19
N SER A 265 -1.84 -30.26 -7.23
CA SER A 265 -0.56 -29.55 -7.36
C SER A 265 0.31 -30.12 -8.48
N GLU A 266 0.35 -31.44 -8.64
CA GLU A 266 1.07 -32.11 -9.72
C GLU A 266 0.47 -31.86 -11.11
N LYS A 267 -0.86 -31.66 -11.18
CA LYS A 267 -1.58 -31.31 -12.41
C LYS A 267 -1.54 -29.82 -12.74
N PHE A 268 -1.01 -28.98 -11.86
CA PHE A 268 -0.94 -27.55 -12.09
C PHE A 268 -0.03 -27.25 -13.30
N PRO A 269 -0.49 -26.49 -14.30
CA PRO A 269 0.18 -26.41 -15.61
C PRO A 269 1.51 -25.63 -15.57
N ILE A 270 1.73 -24.77 -14.56
CA ILE A 270 2.96 -23.99 -14.45
C ILE A 270 3.93 -24.68 -13.49
N LYS A 271 5.14 -24.93 -13.98
CA LYS A 271 6.21 -25.55 -13.19
C LYS A 271 6.55 -24.71 -11.96
N PHE A 272 6.56 -25.36 -10.79
CA PHE A 272 7.12 -24.79 -9.57
C PHE A 272 8.64 -24.61 -9.72
N PRO A 273 9.19 -23.41 -9.48
CA PRO A 273 10.63 -23.19 -9.48
C PRO A 273 11.39 -23.96 -8.40
N VAL A 274 10.75 -24.22 -7.26
CA VAL A 274 11.34 -24.90 -6.09
C VAL A 274 10.27 -25.68 -5.33
N ASP A 275 10.64 -26.81 -4.73
CA ASP A 275 9.69 -27.70 -4.05
C ASP A 275 9.71 -27.59 -2.53
N SER A 276 10.53 -26.72 -1.93
CA SER A 276 10.79 -26.70 -0.48
C SER A 276 9.56 -26.39 0.38
N GLY A 277 8.63 -25.58 -0.13
CA GLY A 277 7.35 -25.27 0.51
C GLY A 277 6.19 -26.17 0.07
N ARG A 278 6.42 -27.13 -0.83
CA ARG A 278 5.35 -27.98 -1.37
C ARG A 278 4.94 -29.08 -0.39
N LEU A 279 3.66 -29.39 -0.36
CA LEU A 279 3.03 -30.43 0.46
C LEU A 279 3.73 -31.78 0.29
N ALA A 280 4.01 -32.21 -0.93
CA ALA A 280 4.69 -33.48 -1.22
C ALA A 280 6.11 -33.56 -0.64
N THR A 281 6.82 -32.43 -0.57
CA THR A 281 8.15 -32.34 0.03
C THR A 281 8.07 -32.32 1.55
N LEU A 282 7.16 -31.53 2.10
CA LEU A 282 6.97 -31.37 3.54
C LEU A 282 6.43 -32.65 4.19
N LEU A 283 5.63 -33.46 3.48
CA LEU A 283 5.14 -34.74 3.96
C LEU A 283 6.28 -35.67 4.40
N LYS A 284 7.45 -35.60 3.77
CA LYS A 284 8.66 -36.37 4.13
C LYS A 284 9.30 -35.94 5.46
N LYS A 285 8.73 -34.95 6.15
CA LYS A 285 9.19 -34.40 7.43
C LYS A 285 8.28 -34.78 8.61
N ASP A 286 7.41 -35.77 8.44
CA ASP A 286 6.52 -36.30 9.49
C ASP A 286 5.57 -35.23 10.09
N VAL A 287 4.93 -34.46 9.21
CA VAL A 287 4.00 -33.36 9.56
C VAL A 287 2.63 -33.53 8.90
N SER A 288 2.22 -34.75 8.57
CA SER A 288 1.00 -35.04 7.77
C SER A 288 -0.30 -34.46 8.37
N GLU A 289 -0.51 -34.59 9.68
CA GLU A 289 -1.68 -34.03 10.37
C GLU A 289 -1.72 -32.50 10.29
N GLU A 290 -0.56 -31.86 10.48
CA GLU A 290 -0.40 -30.41 10.36
C GLU A 290 -0.70 -29.93 8.94
N LEU A 291 -0.18 -30.62 7.91
CA LEU A 291 -0.43 -30.25 6.51
C LEU A 291 -1.91 -30.40 6.14
N THR A 292 -2.58 -31.47 6.62
CA THR A 292 -4.02 -31.68 6.41
C THR A 292 -4.85 -30.59 7.07
N LYS A 293 -4.46 -30.17 8.29
CA LYS A 293 -5.07 -29.02 8.96
C LYS A 293 -4.85 -27.72 8.17
N ASN A 294 -3.65 -27.49 7.65
CA ASN A 294 -3.32 -26.29 6.89
C ASN A 294 -4.17 -26.20 5.61
N ILE A 295 -4.30 -27.30 4.86
CA ILE A 295 -5.17 -27.43 3.68
C ILE A 295 -6.58 -26.97 3.99
N ASN A 296 -7.17 -27.53 5.04
CA ASN A 296 -8.59 -27.33 5.37
C ASN A 296 -8.86 -26.04 6.15
N SER A 297 -7.81 -25.31 6.52
CA SER A 297 -7.93 -24.04 7.22
C SER A 297 -8.04 -22.83 6.29
N VAL A 298 -7.85 -23.01 4.98
CA VAL A 298 -7.88 -21.91 4.01
C VAL A 298 -9.29 -21.41 3.77
N TYR A 299 -9.43 -20.10 3.58
CA TYR A 299 -10.62 -19.51 2.98
C TYR A 299 -10.29 -18.13 2.38
N PRO A 300 -11.01 -17.73 1.32
CA PRO A 300 -11.03 -16.33 0.90
C PRO A 300 -11.90 -15.51 1.87
N PHE A 301 -11.60 -14.23 2.01
CA PHE A 301 -12.39 -13.32 2.84
C PHE A 301 -12.41 -11.89 2.33
N ILE A 302 -13.52 -11.19 2.59
CA ILE A 302 -13.77 -9.80 2.19
C ILE A 302 -14.54 -9.01 3.24
N HIS A 303 -14.48 -7.69 3.15
CA HIS A 303 -15.31 -6.80 3.96
C HIS A 303 -16.76 -6.74 3.44
N GLU A 304 -17.75 -6.66 4.33
CA GLU A 304 -19.16 -6.67 3.91
C GLU A 304 -19.55 -5.51 2.99
N THR A 305 -18.95 -4.33 3.18
CA THR A 305 -19.16 -3.16 2.30
C THR A 305 -18.67 -3.43 0.87
N VAL A 306 -17.59 -4.21 0.73
CA VAL A 306 -17.04 -4.61 -0.58
C VAL A 306 -17.98 -5.62 -1.26
N LEU A 307 -18.61 -6.52 -0.51
CA LEU A 307 -19.67 -7.39 -1.06
C LEU A 307 -20.77 -6.56 -1.71
N GLY A 308 -21.16 -5.44 -1.08
CA GLY A 308 -22.07 -4.45 -1.69
C GLY A 308 -21.53 -3.81 -2.96
N LEU A 309 -20.24 -3.50 -3.02
CA LEU A 309 -19.61 -3.00 -4.24
C LEU A 309 -19.64 -4.03 -5.37
N TYR A 310 -19.41 -5.32 -5.08
CA TYR A 310 -19.43 -6.38 -6.10
C TYR A 310 -20.80 -6.49 -6.77
N VAL A 311 -21.85 -6.47 -5.95
CA VAL A 311 -23.23 -6.51 -6.44
C VAL A 311 -23.54 -5.29 -7.31
N LYS A 312 -23.19 -4.08 -6.84
CA LYS A 312 -23.38 -2.84 -7.61
C LYS A 312 -22.58 -2.82 -8.90
N PHE A 313 -21.38 -3.42 -8.90
CA PHE A 313 -20.55 -3.52 -10.08
C PHE A 313 -21.16 -4.44 -11.15
N ILE A 314 -21.67 -5.60 -10.77
CA ILE A 314 -22.34 -6.52 -11.71
C ILE A 314 -23.54 -5.82 -12.37
N ILE A 315 -24.39 -5.18 -11.57
CA ILE A 315 -25.55 -4.41 -12.06
C ILE A 315 -25.10 -3.26 -12.97
N PHE A 316 -24.03 -2.56 -12.57
CA PHE A 316 -23.44 -1.48 -13.36
C PHE A 316 -22.99 -2.00 -14.74
N LYS A 317 -22.28 -3.12 -14.81
CA LYS A 317 -21.80 -3.68 -16.08
C LYS A 317 -22.93 -4.17 -16.98
N ARG A 318 -24.01 -4.73 -16.41
CA ARG A 318 -25.24 -5.07 -17.17
C ARG A 318 -25.92 -3.84 -17.77
N THR A 319 -25.89 -2.71 -17.06
CA THR A 319 -26.62 -1.50 -17.47
C THR A 319 -25.79 -0.61 -18.40
N TYR A 320 -24.53 -0.37 -18.04
CA TYR A 320 -23.66 0.66 -18.63
C TYR A 320 -22.40 0.09 -19.30
N GLY A 321 -22.17 -1.22 -19.24
CA GLY A 321 -21.00 -1.85 -19.88
C GLY A 321 -21.02 -1.75 -21.40
N THR A 322 -19.89 -2.09 -22.03
CA THR A 322 -19.81 -2.30 -23.48
C THR A 322 -20.72 -3.45 -23.92
N LEU A 323 -20.95 -3.63 -25.23
CA LEU A 323 -21.74 -4.76 -25.73
C LEU A 323 -21.19 -6.11 -25.23
N ILE A 324 -19.87 -6.28 -25.26
CA ILE A 324 -19.16 -7.46 -24.78
C ILE A 324 -19.39 -7.64 -23.28
N GLU A 325 -19.20 -6.58 -22.48
CA GLU A 325 -19.41 -6.64 -21.03
C GLU A 325 -20.87 -6.97 -20.69
N LYS A 326 -21.84 -6.35 -21.35
CA LYS A 326 -23.26 -6.59 -21.10
C LYS A 326 -23.62 -8.06 -21.30
N GLN A 327 -23.20 -8.65 -22.42
CA GLN A 327 -23.37 -10.07 -22.70
C GLN A 327 -22.66 -10.94 -21.66
N PHE A 328 -21.43 -10.56 -21.29
CA PHE A 328 -20.62 -11.31 -20.34
C PHE A 328 -21.20 -11.33 -18.92
N TYR A 329 -21.77 -10.22 -18.45
CA TYR A 329 -22.32 -10.09 -17.10
C TYR A 329 -23.82 -10.40 -16.99
N GLU A 330 -24.54 -10.59 -18.10
CA GLU A 330 -26.00 -10.70 -18.18
C GLU A 330 -26.60 -11.62 -17.10
N PHE A 331 -26.05 -12.82 -16.96
CA PHE A 331 -26.51 -13.84 -16.01
C PHE A 331 -25.53 -14.11 -14.87
N MET A 332 -24.42 -13.38 -14.80
CA MET A 332 -23.37 -13.65 -13.82
C MET A 332 -23.87 -13.48 -12.38
N THR A 333 -23.79 -14.56 -11.60
CA THR A 333 -24.10 -14.57 -10.17
C THR A 333 -22.95 -13.98 -9.34
N LEU A 334 -23.23 -13.69 -8.07
CA LEU A 334 -22.19 -13.22 -7.16
C LEU A 334 -21.10 -14.28 -6.91
N ASN A 335 -21.49 -15.56 -6.76
CA ASN A 335 -20.53 -16.64 -6.53
C ASN A 335 -19.61 -16.83 -7.74
N GLU A 336 -20.17 -16.82 -8.96
CA GLU A 336 -19.37 -16.88 -10.20
C GLU A 336 -18.42 -15.69 -10.31
N PHE A 337 -18.86 -14.50 -9.92
CA PHE A 337 -18.01 -13.32 -9.92
C PHE A 337 -16.86 -13.43 -8.91
N VAL A 338 -17.13 -13.88 -7.68
CA VAL A 338 -16.08 -14.11 -6.66
C VAL A 338 -15.09 -15.17 -7.14
N ASP A 339 -15.58 -16.29 -7.65
CA ASP A 339 -14.73 -17.36 -8.20
C ASP A 339 -13.89 -16.86 -9.37
N ARG A 340 -14.46 -16.02 -10.23
CA ARG A 340 -13.73 -15.37 -11.32
C ARG A 340 -12.60 -14.49 -10.81
N LEU A 341 -12.84 -13.63 -9.82
CA LEU A 341 -11.81 -12.78 -9.21
C LEU A 341 -10.68 -13.57 -8.52
N LEU A 342 -10.92 -14.83 -8.15
CA LEU A 342 -9.91 -15.75 -7.64
C LEU A 342 -9.18 -16.47 -8.80
N LYS A 343 -9.93 -17.07 -9.72
CA LYS A 343 -9.43 -18.04 -10.70
C LYS A 343 -8.86 -17.41 -11.98
N LYS A 344 -9.34 -16.25 -12.41
CA LYS A 344 -8.97 -15.63 -13.70
C LYS A 344 -7.81 -14.61 -13.61
N ARG A 345 -7.10 -14.61 -12.49
CA ARG A 345 -5.84 -13.87 -12.33
C ARG A 345 -4.77 -14.46 -13.24
N ALA A 346 -3.80 -13.64 -13.65
CA ALA A 346 -2.58 -14.17 -14.24
C ALA A 346 -1.81 -15.00 -13.20
N VAL A 347 -0.92 -15.88 -13.64
CA VAL A 347 0.00 -16.58 -12.73
C VAL A 347 1.06 -15.59 -12.22
N MET A 348 1.55 -14.73 -13.09
CA MET A 348 2.41 -13.59 -12.77
C MET A 348 1.86 -12.34 -13.43
N PHE A 349 1.91 -11.19 -12.74
CA PHE A 349 1.50 -9.89 -13.26
C PHE A 349 2.32 -8.78 -12.60
N MET A 350 3.27 -8.18 -13.33
CA MET A 350 4.23 -7.25 -12.72
C MET A 350 4.71 -6.11 -13.62
N GLY A 351 5.16 -5.04 -12.96
CA GLY A 351 5.82 -3.90 -13.61
C GLY A 351 4.86 -2.93 -14.30
N LYS A 352 5.43 -1.85 -14.85
CA LYS A 352 4.67 -0.75 -15.49
C LYS A 352 4.04 -1.11 -16.84
N ASN A 353 4.57 -2.15 -17.48
CA ASN A 353 4.09 -2.66 -18.76
C ASN A 353 3.26 -3.93 -18.57
N ASP A 354 2.89 -4.29 -17.34
CA ASP A 354 2.07 -5.48 -17.07
C ASP A 354 2.64 -6.75 -17.70
N LYS A 355 3.91 -7.05 -17.40
CA LYS A 355 4.47 -8.33 -17.80
C LYS A 355 3.66 -9.44 -17.14
N TYR A 356 3.22 -10.42 -17.93
CA TYR A 356 2.36 -11.47 -17.44
C TYR A 356 2.81 -12.88 -17.85
N ILE A 357 2.37 -13.85 -17.06
CA ILE A 357 2.34 -15.28 -17.40
C ILE A 357 0.89 -15.73 -17.15
N LEU A 358 0.22 -16.30 -18.15
CA LEU A 358 -1.13 -16.84 -18.02
C LEU A 358 -1.09 -18.31 -17.60
N LEU A 359 -2.26 -18.88 -17.27
CA LEU A 359 -2.39 -20.24 -16.76
C LEU A 359 -2.00 -21.32 -17.79
N ASP A 360 -2.20 -21.04 -19.07
CA ASP A 360 -1.76 -21.87 -20.20
C ASP A 360 -0.26 -21.71 -20.52
N GLY A 361 0.46 -20.88 -19.76
CA GLY A 361 1.88 -20.62 -19.93
C GLY A 361 2.19 -19.50 -20.91
N GLU A 362 1.19 -18.90 -21.58
CA GLU A 362 1.41 -17.77 -22.46
C GLU A 362 2.02 -16.57 -21.73
N ARG A 363 2.98 -15.90 -22.37
CA ARG A 363 3.74 -14.79 -21.79
C ARG A 363 3.62 -13.56 -22.67
N GLY A 364 3.54 -12.41 -22.03
CA GLY A 364 3.50 -11.15 -22.76
C GLY A 364 3.69 -9.94 -21.86
N ALA A 365 3.47 -8.78 -22.46
CA ALA A 365 3.45 -7.50 -21.78
C ALA A 365 2.55 -6.52 -22.57
N SER A 366 2.00 -5.55 -21.86
CA SER A 366 1.12 -4.48 -22.37
C SER A 366 -0.21 -5.01 -22.92
N LYS A 367 -1.05 -4.10 -23.44
CA LYS A 367 -2.38 -4.38 -24.02
C LYS A 367 -3.42 -4.93 -23.05
N TRP A 368 -3.11 -5.00 -21.75
CA TRP A 368 -4.09 -5.42 -20.74
C TRP A 368 -5.30 -4.48 -20.69
N GLU A 369 -5.11 -3.21 -21.03
CA GLU A 369 -6.18 -2.20 -21.18
C GLU A 369 -7.24 -2.53 -22.24
N THR A 370 -6.98 -3.49 -23.12
CA THR A 370 -7.92 -3.88 -24.18
C THR A 370 -9.00 -4.85 -23.70
N ILE A 371 -8.78 -5.57 -22.60
CA ILE A 371 -9.69 -6.61 -22.07
C ILE A 371 -11.07 -6.01 -21.73
N GLY A 372 -12.14 -6.56 -22.29
CA GLY A 372 -13.51 -6.05 -22.12
C GLY A 372 -13.90 -4.92 -23.08
N THR A 373 -13.02 -4.56 -24.02
CA THR A 373 -13.27 -3.58 -25.08
C THR A 373 -13.41 -4.27 -26.44
N THR A 374 -13.85 -3.56 -27.47
CA THR A 374 -13.90 -4.06 -28.86
C THR A 374 -12.51 -4.38 -29.43
N GLU A 375 -11.44 -3.90 -28.80
CA GLU A 375 -10.06 -4.15 -29.19
C GLU A 375 -9.45 -5.39 -28.51
N GLU A 376 -10.21 -6.10 -27.66
CA GLU A 376 -9.71 -7.29 -26.98
C GLU A 376 -9.34 -8.38 -28.00
N LYS A 377 -8.22 -9.07 -27.75
CA LYS A 377 -7.70 -10.13 -28.63
C LYS A 377 -7.08 -11.22 -27.79
N ALA A 378 -7.26 -12.47 -28.22
CA ALA A 378 -6.61 -13.61 -27.59
C ALA A 378 -5.08 -13.41 -27.50
N PRO A 379 -4.45 -13.78 -26.36
CA PRO A 379 -5.05 -14.44 -25.20
C PRO A 379 -5.75 -13.50 -24.20
N LEU A 380 -5.63 -12.19 -24.38
CA LEU A 380 -6.13 -11.15 -23.48
C LEU A 380 -7.60 -10.81 -23.79
N THR A 381 -8.50 -11.69 -23.40
CA THR A 381 -9.95 -11.50 -23.51
C THR A 381 -10.61 -11.48 -22.14
N LEU A 382 -11.78 -10.84 -22.04
CA LEU A 382 -12.56 -10.79 -20.81
C LEU A 382 -12.90 -12.21 -20.31
N GLU A 383 -13.14 -13.16 -21.20
CA GLU A 383 -13.39 -14.55 -20.81
C GLU A 383 -12.21 -15.19 -20.03
N LYS A 384 -10.97 -14.92 -20.47
CA LYS A 384 -9.76 -15.57 -19.94
C LYS A 384 -9.07 -14.80 -18.82
N CYS A 385 -9.18 -13.47 -18.81
CA CYS A 385 -8.42 -12.60 -17.93
C CYS A 385 -9.31 -11.58 -17.22
N LEU A 386 -8.86 -11.08 -16.06
CA LEU A 386 -9.51 -9.95 -15.39
C LEU A 386 -9.26 -8.64 -16.16
N SER A 387 -10.30 -7.84 -16.34
CA SER A 387 -10.17 -6.45 -16.81
C SER A 387 -9.58 -5.55 -15.71
N TYR A 388 -9.11 -4.35 -16.04
CA TYR A 388 -8.62 -3.41 -15.01
C TYR A 388 -9.69 -3.00 -13.99
N ASP A 389 -10.96 -2.96 -14.41
CA ASP A 389 -12.06 -2.71 -13.50
C ASP A 389 -12.26 -3.87 -12.50
N GLU A 390 -12.13 -5.11 -12.97
CA GLU A 390 -12.18 -6.30 -12.10
C GLU A 390 -10.97 -6.39 -11.17
N ILE A 391 -9.78 -5.94 -11.62
CA ILE A 391 -8.57 -5.92 -10.78
C ILE A 391 -8.73 -5.00 -9.57
N LYS A 392 -9.46 -3.88 -9.71
CA LYS A 392 -9.80 -3.01 -8.56
C LYS A 392 -10.61 -3.76 -7.50
N LEU A 393 -11.48 -4.67 -7.94
CA LEU A 393 -12.35 -5.45 -7.07
C LEU A 393 -11.64 -6.65 -6.45
N SER A 394 -10.82 -7.36 -7.23
CA SER A 394 -10.00 -8.47 -6.72
C SER A 394 -8.97 -7.99 -5.69
N ALA A 395 -8.55 -6.73 -5.74
CA ALA A 395 -7.66 -6.12 -4.75
C ALA A 395 -8.29 -5.97 -3.34
N PHE A 396 -9.59 -6.27 -3.19
CA PHE A 396 -10.26 -6.37 -1.88
C PHE A 396 -10.50 -7.83 -1.43
N LEU A 397 -10.11 -8.81 -2.24
CA LEU A 397 -10.33 -10.24 -2.01
C LEU A 397 -9.06 -10.93 -1.53
N TYR A 398 -9.03 -11.22 -0.23
CA TYR A 398 -7.88 -11.75 0.48
C TYR A 398 -8.02 -13.25 0.74
N VAL A 399 -6.91 -13.93 1.04
CA VAL A 399 -6.89 -15.36 1.40
C VAL A 399 -6.01 -15.57 2.62
N SER A 400 -6.47 -16.39 3.55
CA SER A 400 -5.79 -16.70 4.82
C SER A 400 -5.83 -18.21 5.09
N SER A 401 -4.75 -18.75 5.64
CA SER A 401 -4.69 -20.14 6.13
C SER A 401 -3.64 -20.28 7.22
N TYR A 402 -3.71 -21.37 7.98
CA TYR A 402 -2.50 -21.89 8.61
C TYR A 402 -1.47 -22.29 7.55
N THR A 403 -0.19 -22.24 7.92
CA THR A 403 0.92 -22.75 7.11
C THR A 403 2.05 -23.28 7.99
N HIS A 404 2.82 -24.20 7.43
CA HIS A 404 4.16 -24.54 7.88
C HIS A 404 5.12 -23.45 7.42
N PHE A 405 5.96 -22.93 8.33
CA PHE A 405 7.00 -21.98 7.96
C PHE A 405 8.31 -22.70 7.62
N VAL A 406 8.75 -22.59 6.36
CA VAL A 406 9.95 -23.28 5.85
C VAL A 406 11.24 -22.68 6.42
N ASN A 407 11.27 -21.36 6.57
CA ASN A 407 12.41 -20.57 7.06
C ASN A 407 11.91 -19.26 7.71
N LYS A 408 12.80 -18.28 7.96
CA LYS A 408 12.44 -17.02 8.62
C LYS A 408 11.57 -16.06 7.77
N GLY A 409 11.41 -16.31 6.47
CA GLY A 409 10.59 -15.50 5.57
C GLY A 409 11.29 -14.26 5.00
N ASP A 410 12.59 -14.07 5.26
CA ASP A 410 13.35 -12.94 4.74
C ASP A 410 13.61 -13.07 3.23
N ARG A 411 13.72 -11.96 2.50
CA ARG A 411 13.88 -11.98 1.02
C ARG A 411 15.13 -12.70 0.51
N LYS A 412 16.13 -12.95 1.36
CA LYS A 412 17.37 -13.66 0.99
C LYS A 412 17.30 -15.16 1.25
N ASN A 413 16.19 -15.65 1.83
CA ASN A 413 16.03 -17.07 2.17
C ASN A 413 16.10 -18.01 0.95
N LYS A 414 15.74 -17.51 -0.25
CA LYS A 414 15.77 -18.23 -1.54
C LYS A 414 15.19 -19.64 -1.46
N ALA A 415 14.09 -19.78 -0.72
CA ALA A 415 13.37 -21.02 -0.48
C ALA A 415 14.16 -22.13 0.25
N VAL A 416 15.25 -21.81 0.92
CA VAL A 416 16.03 -22.79 1.67
C VAL A 416 15.29 -23.17 2.95
N TYR A 417 15.12 -24.46 3.21
CA TYR A 417 14.56 -24.97 4.47
C TYR A 417 15.55 -24.76 5.62
N LEU A 418 15.13 -24.07 6.68
CA LEU A 418 16.00 -23.83 7.83
C LEU A 418 16.03 -25.07 8.73
N GLN A 419 17.23 -25.64 8.92
CA GLN A 419 17.41 -26.84 9.74
C GLN A 419 17.26 -26.57 11.24
N ASN A 420 17.79 -25.44 11.73
CA ASN A 420 17.62 -25.06 13.13
C ASN A 420 16.20 -24.53 13.36
N ARG A 421 15.30 -25.43 13.77
CA ARG A 421 13.87 -25.15 13.95
C ARG A 421 13.55 -24.24 15.12
N ALA A 422 14.44 -24.10 16.12
CA ALA A 422 14.21 -23.20 17.26
C ALA A 422 14.17 -21.71 16.87
N LEU A 423 14.67 -21.35 15.68
CA LEU A 423 14.73 -19.97 15.20
C LEU A 423 13.51 -19.54 14.36
N VAL A 424 12.61 -20.46 14.06
CA VAL A 424 11.47 -20.26 13.16
C VAL A 424 10.23 -20.79 13.85
N GLU A 425 9.16 -20.00 13.86
CA GLU A 425 7.88 -20.46 14.37
C GLU A 425 7.44 -21.70 13.59
N LYS A 426 6.97 -22.76 14.25
CA LYS A 426 6.65 -24.01 13.53
C LYS A 426 5.49 -23.80 12.55
N THR A 427 4.42 -23.22 13.07
CA THR A 427 3.16 -22.96 12.35
C THR A 427 2.61 -21.60 12.75
N GLY A 428 1.92 -20.96 11.81
CA GLY A 428 1.14 -19.76 12.10
C GLY A 428 0.15 -19.49 10.99
N ILE A 429 -0.47 -18.33 11.04
CA ILE A 429 -1.35 -17.85 9.97
C ILE A 429 -0.54 -17.06 8.96
N ILE A 430 -0.77 -17.31 7.68
CA ILE A 430 -0.28 -16.48 6.58
C ILE A 430 -1.49 -15.91 5.83
N ALA A 431 -1.52 -14.59 5.67
CA ALA A 431 -2.62 -13.87 5.03
C ALA A 431 -2.09 -13.03 3.85
N GLY A 432 -2.61 -13.31 2.65
CA GLY A 432 -2.34 -12.53 1.44
C GLY A 432 -3.20 -11.28 1.43
N MET A 433 -2.61 -10.14 1.78
CA MET A 433 -3.30 -8.85 1.86
C MET A 433 -2.89 -7.97 0.67
N ILE A 434 -3.87 -7.35 0.01
CA ILE A 434 -3.63 -6.55 -1.19
C ILE A 434 -3.83 -5.07 -0.86
N GLY A 435 -2.73 -4.32 -0.88
CA GLY A 435 -2.72 -2.87 -0.69
C GLY A 435 -2.92 -2.09 -1.99
N PRO A 436 -3.03 -0.75 -1.92
CA PRO A 436 -3.25 0.09 -3.09
C PRO A 436 -2.10 0.04 -4.09
N ARG A 437 -2.41 -0.05 -5.39
CA ARG A 437 -1.42 -0.09 -6.48
C ARG A 437 -1.48 1.15 -7.36
N LEU A 438 -0.48 2.03 -7.23
CA LEU A 438 -0.43 3.33 -7.93
C LEU A 438 0.71 3.42 -8.96
N LYS A 439 1.37 2.30 -9.28
CA LYS A 439 2.54 2.30 -10.15
C LYS A 439 2.22 2.57 -11.62
N LYS A 440 1.09 2.05 -12.13
CA LYS A 440 0.64 2.27 -13.51
C LYS A 440 -0.42 3.36 -13.48
N GLN A 441 -0.17 4.45 -14.20
CA GLN A 441 -1.09 5.59 -14.28
C GLN A 441 -2.32 5.20 -15.09
N GLY A 442 -3.47 5.81 -14.80
CA GLY A 442 -4.69 5.62 -15.59
C GLY A 442 -5.53 4.40 -15.26
N VAL A 443 -5.09 3.50 -14.37
CA VAL A 443 -5.74 2.20 -14.12
C VAL A 443 -5.61 1.77 -12.66
N MET A 444 -6.42 0.79 -12.22
CA MET A 444 -6.43 0.26 -10.85
C MET A 444 -6.64 1.40 -9.82
N ASP A 445 -6.12 1.27 -8.58
CA ASP A 445 -6.32 2.28 -7.52
C ASP A 445 -5.83 3.71 -7.90
N PHE A 446 -4.98 3.84 -8.93
CA PHE A 446 -4.54 5.16 -9.42
C PHE A 446 -5.74 6.01 -9.89
N GLN A 447 -6.76 5.38 -10.49
CA GLN A 447 -7.92 6.10 -11.04
C GLN A 447 -8.73 6.84 -9.96
N GLU A 448 -8.78 6.29 -8.75
CA GLU A 448 -9.55 6.82 -7.63
C GLU A 448 -8.71 7.73 -6.71
N MET A 449 -7.40 7.52 -6.62
CA MET A 449 -6.54 8.20 -5.63
C MET A 449 -5.66 9.30 -6.20
N VAL A 450 -5.37 9.27 -7.51
CA VAL A 450 -4.49 10.24 -8.16
C VAL A 450 -5.25 10.99 -9.25
N ILE A 451 -5.38 12.29 -9.03
CA ILE A 451 -6.10 13.21 -9.90
C ILE A 451 -5.08 13.88 -10.83
N THR A 452 -5.25 13.68 -12.15
CA THR A 452 -4.37 14.27 -13.17
C THR A 452 -5.17 14.98 -14.24
N GLU A 453 -4.56 15.98 -14.87
CA GLU A 453 -5.20 16.73 -15.95
C GLU A 453 -5.60 15.81 -17.11
N LYS A 454 -4.76 14.85 -17.49
CA LYS A 454 -5.04 13.94 -18.61
C LYS A 454 -6.16 12.95 -18.32
N GLN A 455 -6.24 12.46 -17.09
CA GLN A 455 -7.20 11.43 -16.67
C GLN A 455 -8.56 12.04 -16.29
N ASN A 456 -8.58 13.03 -15.40
CA ASN A 456 -9.79 13.52 -14.74
C ASN A 456 -10.54 14.58 -15.58
N LYS A 457 -11.08 14.13 -16.72
CA LYS A 457 -11.90 14.93 -17.64
C LYS A 457 -13.27 14.28 -17.87
N LYS A 458 -14.28 15.10 -18.21
CA LYS A 458 -15.62 14.62 -18.58
C LYS A 458 -15.60 13.63 -19.75
N SER A 459 -14.70 13.84 -20.72
CA SER A 459 -14.52 12.94 -21.87
C SER A 459 -14.08 11.52 -21.48
N ASN A 460 -13.42 11.38 -20.33
CA ASN A 460 -13.00 10.09 -19.79
C ASN A 460 -13.98 9.57 -18.72
N GLY A 461 -15.18 10.14 -18.62
CA GLY A 461 -16.21 9.71 -17.68
C GLY A 461 -16.16 10.34 -16.29
N TYR A 462 -15.14 11.15 -15.95
CA TYR A 462 -15.06 11.81 -14.65
C TYR A 462 -16.10 12.93 -14.53
N GLY A 463 -16.84 12.96 -13.43
CA GLY A 463 -17.90 13.94 -13.18
C GLY A 463 -19.21 13.64 -13.90
N ASN A 464 -19.27 12.54 -14.66
CA ASN A 464 -20.49 12.09 -15.33
C ASN A 464 -21.29 11.17 -14.40
N VAL A 465 -22.61 11.39 -14.34
CA VAL A 465 -23.54 10.46 -13.68
C VAL A 465 -23.53 9.12 -14.45
N GLY A 466 -23.54 8.01 -13.73
CA GLY A 466 -23.59 6.67 -14.34
C GLY A 466 -22.26 6.21 -14.97
N SER A 467 -21.12 6.83 -14.65
CA SER A 467 -19.80 6.32 -15.03
C SER A 467 -19.22 5.36 -13.98
N ILE A 468 -18.24 4.56 -14.38
CA ILE A 468 -17.53 3.65 -13.46
C ILE A 468 -16.82 4.43 -12.35
N HIS A 469 -16.31 5.63 -12.65
CA HIS A 469 -15.67 6.50 -11.66
C HIS A 469 -16.67 6.96 -10.60
N THR A 470 -17.91 7.24 -10.98
CA THR A 470 -18.98 7.58 -10.04
C THR A 470 -19.36 6.38 -9.16
N LEU A 471 -19.35 5.14 -9.69
CA LEU A 471 -19.58 3.93 -8.88
C LEU A 471 -18.53 3.80 -7.75
N PHE A 472 -17.24 3.89 -8.09
CA PHE A 472 -16.16 3.78 -7.09
C PHE A 472 -16.12 4.98 -6.15
N ALA A 473 -16.35 6.20 -6.65
CA ALA A 473 -16.47 7.38 -5.80
C ALA A 473 -17.58 7.22 -4.76
N ASN A 474 -18.76 6.72 -5.16
CA ASN A 474 -19.88 6.45 -4.26
C ASN A 474 -19.54 5.40 -3.20
N PHE A 475 -18.82 4.33 -3.57
CA PHE A 475 -18.35 3.33 -2.62
C PHE A 475 -17.47 3.93 -1.52
N PHE A 476 -16.57 4.83 -1.90
CA PHE A 476 -15.74 5.57 -0.96
C PHE A 476 -16.44 6.78 -0.36
N GLU A 477 -17.75 6.99 -0.53
CA GLU A 477 -18.46 8.21 -0.09
C GLU A 477 -17.66 9.49 -0.46
N GLY A 478 -17.23 9.54 -1.72
CA GLY A 478 -16.44 10.61 -2.31
C GLY A 478 -17.09 11.12 -3.59
N GLU A 479 -16.33 11.90 -4.35
CA GLU A 479 -16.80 12.57 -5.56
C GLU A 479 -15.92 12.19 -6.75
N SER A 480 -16.51 11.97 -7.91
CA SER A 480 -15.77 11.80 -9.17
C SER A 480 -15.32 13.17 -9.70
N LEU A 481 -14.25 13.73 -9.12
CA LEU A 481 -13.79 15.08 -9.42
C LEU A 481 -13.12 15.24 -10.79
N LEU A 482 -13.36 16.39 -11.41
CA LEU A 482 -12.56 16.91 -12.52
C LEU A 482 -11.26 17.52 -11.97
N TYR A 483 -10.22 17.52 -12.82
CA TYR A 483 -8.93 18.10 -12.45
C TYR A 483 -9.04 19.58 -12.03
N SER A 484 -9.84 20.38 -12.75
CA SER A 484 -10.05 21.80 -12.44
C SER A 484 -10.70 22.02 -11.07
N GLU A 485 -11.64 21.15 -10.68
CA GLU A 485 -12.32 21.21 -9.38
C GLU A 485 -11.35 20.89 -8.24
N ALA A 486 -10.56 19.82 -8.39
CA ALA A 486 -9.53 19.46 -7.43
C ALA A 486 -8.48 20.58 -7.27
N VAL A 487 -8.03 21.19 -8.38
CA VAL A 487 -7.12 22.33 -8.34
C VAL A 487 -7.72 23.51 -7.59
N GLN A 488 -9.00 23.83 -7.80
CA GLN A 488 -9.68 24.94 -7.12
C GLN A 488 -9.80 24.69 -5.61
N ARG A 489 -10.24 23.49 -5.20
CA ARG A 489 -10.35 23.11 -3.78
C ARG A 489 -8.99 23.09 -3.08
N ARG A 490 -7.96 22.63 -3.78
CA ARG A 490 -6.58 22.69 -3.27
C ARG A 490 -6.09 24.14 -3.13
N LYS A 491 -6.42 25.05 -4.07
CA LYS A 491 -6.06 26.48 -3.99
C LYS A 491 -6.77 27.24 -2.88
N SER A 492 -7.99 26.86 -2.53
CA SER A 492 -8.72 27.52 -1.45
C SER A 492 -8.08 27.28 -0.07
N GLY A 493 -7.20 26.28 0.05
CA GLY A 493 -6.51 25.95 1.30
C GLY A 493 -7.41 25.26 2.34
N ALA A 494 -8.68 24.99 2.03
CA ALA A 494 -9.62 24.38 2.97
C ALA A 494 -9.41 22.87 3.15
N GLU A 495 -8.80 22.19 2.17
CA GLU A 495 -8.64 20.74 2.10
C GLU A 495 -7.17 20.29 1.92
N THR A 496 -6.23 20.99 2.58
CA THR A 496 -4.78 20.74 2.40
C THR A 496 -4.29 19.37 2.87
N ASP A 497 -4.94 18.75 3.86
CA ASP A 497 -4.61 17.37 4.27
C ASP A 497 -5.14 16.32 3.28
N ARG A 498 -6.24 16.64 2.58
CA ARG A 498 -6.85 15.76 1.60
C ARG A 498 -6.09 15.77 0.27
N PHE A 499 -5.91 16.95 -0.31
CA PHE A 499 -5.34 17.11 -1.65
C PHE A 499 -3.87 17.50 -1.57
N VAL A 500 -2.99 16.53 -1.82
CA VAL A 500 -1.54 16.67 -1.68
C VAL A 500 -0.86 16.63 -3.06
N ASP A 501 -0.02 17.61 -3.35
CA ASP A 501 0.79 17.61 -4.57
C ASP A 501 1.85 16.50 -4.52
N ILE A 502 1.92 15.70 -5.58
CA ILE A 502 2.93 14.65 -5.74
C ILE A 502 3.84 14.94 -6.92
N LYS A 503 5.09 14.48 -6.81
CA LYS A 503 6.12 14.75 -7.84
C LYS A 503 5.94 13.87 -9.08
N THR A 504 5.36 12.69 -8.93
CA THR A 504 5.21 11.70 -9.99
C THR A 504 3.77 11.18 -10.01
N PRO A 505 3.01 11.34 -11.11
CA PRO A 505 3.34 12.18 -12.26
C PRO A 505 3.38 13.68 -11.90
N LYS A 506 4.12 14.47 -12.68
CA LYS A 506 4.25 15.92 -12.47
C LYS A 506 2.88 16.61 -12.58
N GLY A 507 2.56 17.46 -11.62
CA GLY A 507 1.29 18.20 -11.59
C GLY A 507 0.08 17.36 -11.17
N ALA A 508 0.31 16.16 -10.62
CA ALA A 508 -0.77 15.34 -10.09
C ALA A 508 -1.08 15.68 -8.63
N ILE A 509 -2.35 15.52 -8.28
CA ILE A 509 -2.88 15.72 -6.93
C ILE A 509 -3.26 14.34 -6.37
N PHE A 510 -2.81 14.03 -5.17
CA PHE A 510 -3.15 12.81 -4.45
C PHE A 510 -4.30 13.09 -3.48
N ASP A 511 -5.33 12.23 -3.47
CA ASP A 511 -6.45 12.32 -2.52
C ASP A 511 -6.21 11.36 -1.33
N ASN A 512 -5.68 11.92 -0.23
CA ASN A 512 -5.44 11.20 1.02
C ASN A 512 -6.71 10.63 1.64
N HIS A 513 -7.88 11.24 1.42
CA HIS A 513 -9.12 10.72 2.00
C HIS A 513 -9.48 9.39 1.34
N ILE A 514 -9.45 9.31 0.01
CA ILE A 514 -9.75 8.06 -0.70
C ILE A 514 -8.71 6.98 -0.37
N TYR A 515 -7.43 7.36 -0.30
CA TYR A 515 -6.36 6.44 0.12
C TYR A 515 -6.60 5.88 1.53
N ARG A 516 -6.94 6.72 2.51
CA ARG A 516 -7.29 6.28 3.88
C ARG A 516 -8.49 5.33 3.87
N LYS A 517 -9.56 5.63 3.14
CA LYS A 517 -10.74 4.76 3.05
C LYS A 517 -10.42 3.39 2.44
N ARG A 518 -9.56 3.36 1.42
CA ARG A 518 -9.06 2.11 0.83
C ARG A 518 -8.25 1.28 1.84
N LEU A 519 -7.40 1.93 2.64
CA LEU A 519 -6.59 1.27 3.68
C LEU A 519 -7.46 0.75 4.83
N THR A 520 -8.47 1.52 5.27
CA THR A 520 -9.42 1.11 6.31
C THR A 520 -9.98 -0.28 6.05
N ILE A 521 -10.38 -0.58 4.81
CA ILE A 521 -10.92 -1.90 4.44
C ILE A 521 -9.88 -3.02 4.62
N VAL A 522 -8.62 -2.80 4.22
CA VAL A 522 -7.55 -3.80 4.35
C VAL A 522 -7.24 -4.06 5.82
N PHE A 523 -7.17 -3.00 6.63
CA PHE A 523 -6.81 -3.08 8.04
C PHE A 523 -7.89 -3.73 8.87
N ASP A 524 -9.16 -3.37 8.65
CA ASP A 524 -10.29 -4.02 9.31
C ASP A 524 -10.29 -5.52 9.04
N CYS A 525 -10.10 -5.90 7.78
CA CYS A 525 -9.98 -7.31 7.39
C CYS A 525 -8.84 -8.04 8.09
N LEU A 526 -7.63 -7.47 8.11
CA LEU A 526 -6.47 -8.09 8.77
C LEU A 526 -6.68 -8.23 10.29
N LEU A 527 -7.12 -7.16 10.95
CA LEU A 527 -7.28 -7.13 12.41
C LEU A 527 -8.36 -8.11 12.87
N ILE A 528 -9.50 -8.16 12.17
CA ILE A 528 -10.60 -9.06 12.53
C ILE A 528 -10.25 -10.53 12.21
N GLU A 529 -9.59 -10.79 11.09
CA GLU A 529 -9.08 -12.14 10.75
C GLU A 529 -8.10 -12.64 11.82
N ALA A 530 -7.10 -11.83 12.18
CA ALA A 530 -6.12 -12.20 13.19
C ALA A 530 -6.78 -12.46 14.56
N ASN A 531 -7.73 -11.61 14.96
CA ASN A 531 -8.49 -11.76 16.19
C ASN A 531 -9.28 -13.08 16.20
N GLN A 532 -10.00 -13.38 15.11
CA GLN A 532 -10.81 -14.58 14.99
C GLN A 532 -9.95 -15.85 15.02
N ARG A 533 -8.83 -15.88 14.27
CA ARG A 533 -7.90 -17.02 14.25
C ARG A 533 -7.29 -17.28 15.63
N ALA A 534 -6.92 -16.22 16.35
CA ALA A 534 -6.37 -16.34 17.69
C ALA A 534 -7.42 -16.82 18.70
N LEU A 535 -8.66 -16.32 18.60
CA LEU A 535 -9.78 -16.77 19.41
C LEU A 535 -10.07 -18.27 19.21
N GLU A 536 -10.14 -18.72 17.95
CA GLU A 536 -10.35 -20.13 17.60
C GLU A 536 -9.20 -21.03 18.08
N ALA A 537 -7.99 -20.50 18.14
CA ALA A 537 -6.81 -21.20 18.65
C ALA A 537 -6.67 -21.17 20.19
N GLY A 538 -7.50 -20.38 20.90
CA GLY A 538 -7.33 -20.13 22.33
C GLY A 538 -6.03 -19.38 22.68
N LYS A 539 -5.53 -18.54 21.76
CA LYS A 539 -4.26 -17.80 21.87
C LYS A 539 -4.46 -16.29 21.71
N MET A 540 -3.39 -15.52 21.89
CA MET A 540 -3.34 -14.10 21.53
C MET A 540 -2.60 -13.89 20.20
N ALA A 541 -3.15 -13.09 19.28
CA ALA A 541 -2.50 -12.80 18.01
C ALA A 541 -1.28 -11.90 18.21
N TYR A 542 -0.16 -12.30 17.61
CA TYR A 542 0.97 -11.44 17.30
C TYR A 542 0.96 -11.18 15.79
N ILE A 543 0.60 -9.98 15.38
CA ILE A 543 0.48 -9.63 13.96
C ILE A 543 1.84 -9.11 13.45
N HIS A 544 2.42 -9.78 12.48
CA HIS A 544 3.54 -9.26 11.68
C HIS A 544 2.99 -8.55 10.45
N LEU A 545 3.20 -7.24 10.40
CA LEU A 545 2.72 -6.35 9.35
C LEU A 545 3.88 -5.76 8.55
N VAL A 546 3.78 -5.86 7.23
CA VAL A 546 4.64 -5.19 6.27
C VAL A 546 3.87 -4.11 5.51
N GLY A 547 4.58 -3.23 4.81
CA GLY A 547 3.95 -2.20 3.99
C GLY A 547 3.15 -2.77 2.82
N LEU A 548 1.81 -2.75 2.93
CA LEU A 548 0.89 -3.20 1.89
C LEU A 548 0.71 -2.09 0.84
N GLY A 549 1.30 -2.26 -0.34
CA GLY A 549 1.31 -1.24 -1.40
C GLY A 549 2.31 -0.09 -1.21
N LEU A 550 3.14 -0.15 -0.17
CA LEU A 550 4.17 0.87 0.12
C LEU A 550 5.53 0.61 -0.54
N GLY A 551 5.68 -0.54 -1.22
CA GLY A 551 6.89 -0.88 -1.98
C GLY A 551 6.95 -0.16 -3.32
N VAL A 552 7.19 -0.89 -4.41
CA VAL A 552 7.25 -0.32 -5.77
C VAL A 552 5.91 0.25 -6.28
N TRP A 553 4.84 0.12 -5.49
CA TRP A 553 3.47 0.55 -5.80
C TRP A 553 3.11 1.95 -5.29
N LYS A 554 3.85 2.51 -4.32
CA LYS A 554 3.64 3.89 -3.89
C LYS A 554 4.17 4.89 -4.93
N THR A 555 3.59 6.08 -4.92
CA THR A 555 3.99 7.20 -5.78
C THR A 555 4.67 8.33 -5.00
N SER A 556 4.49 8.38 -3.68
CA SER A 556 5.13 9.36 -2.80
C SER A 556 5.39 8.80 -1.40
N ASP A 557 6.43 9.31 -0.73
CA ASP A 557 6.84 8.81 0.59
C ASP A 557 5.84 9.12 1.71
N HIS A 558 5.09 10.24 1.63
CA HIS A 558 4.06 10.59 2.61
C HIS A 558 2.98 9.52 2.82
N GLN A 559 2.78 8.62 1.84
CA GLN A 559 1.82 7.52 1.93
C GLN A 559 2.12 6.58 3.10
N GLU A 560 3.39 6.48 3.51
CA GLU A 560 3.80 5.65 4.65
C GLU A 560 3.30 6.22 5.97
N LYS A 561 3.45 7.53 6.18
CA LYS A 561 2.83 8.23 7.32
C LYS A 561 1.31 8.07 7.33
N VAL A 562 0.65 8.29 6.19
CA VAL A 562 -0.81 8.15 6.09
C VAL A 562 -1.27 6.73 6.39
N PHE A 563 -0.49 5.73 5.98
CA PHE A 563 -0.72 4.32 6.30
C PHE A 563 -0.66 4.07 7.81
N MET A 564 0.42 4.52 8.46
CA MET A 564 0.64 4.33 9.89
C MET A 564 -0.43 5.05 10.74
N ASP A 565 -0.77 6.29 10.38
CA ASP A 565 -1.83 7.06 11.02
C ASP A 565 -3.20 6.36 10.86
N CYS A 566 -3.51 5.87 9.66
CA CYS A 566 -4.76 5.16 9.39
C CYS A 566 -4.83 3.87 10.21
N PHE A 567 -3.74 3.10 10.31
CA PHE A 567 -3.71 1.87 11.08
C PHE A 567 -3.94 2.13 12.57
N SER A 568 -3.29 3.16 13.15
CA SER A 568 -3.54 3.62 14.52
C SER A 568 -5.02 3.90 14.78
N ASN A 569 -5.66 4.67 13.89
CA ASN A 569 -7.08 4.97 14.00
C ASN A 569 -7.92 3.69 13.97
N ARG A 570 -7.62 2.74 13.07
CA ARG A 570 -8.38 1.49 12.99
C ARG A 570 -8.27 0.64 14.24
N ILE A 571 -7.10 0.56 14.88
CA ILE A 571 -6.97 -0.13 16.17
C ILE A 571 -7.87 0.52 17.22
N LYS A 572 -7.87 1.86 17.30
CA LYS A 572 -8.72 2.61 18.25
C LYS A 572 -10.21 2.38 17.96
N THR A 573 -10.63 2.46 16.69
CA THR A 573 -12.03 2.25 16.28
C THR A 573 -12.51 0.83 16.55
N LEU A 574 -11.67 -0.18 16.31
CA LEU A 574 -12.00 -1.59 16.50
C LEU A 574 -11.68 -2.13 17.90
N SER A 575 -11.24 -1.27 18.83
CA SER A 575 -10.72 -1.69 20.14
C SER A 575 -11.63 -2.67 20.89
N LYS A 576 -12.95 -2.43 20.87
CA LYS A 576 -13.95 -3.28 21.55
C LYS A 576 -14.11 -4.67 20.89
N GLN A 577 -13.71 -4.83 19.64
CA GLN A 577 -13.80 -6.07 18.88
C GLN A 577 -12.50 -6.89 18.92
N LEU A 578 -11.37 -6.28 19.28
CA LEU A 578 -10.04 -6.91 19.27
C LEU A 578 -9.69 -7.51 20.63
N SER A 579 -10.45 -8.51 21.07
CA SER A 579 -10.25 -9.19 22.37
C SER A 579 -9.06 -10.14 22.43
N SER A 580 -8.57 -10.58 21.28
CA SER A 580 -7.59 -11.66 21.12
C SER A 580 -6.38 -11.23 20.32
N VAL A 581 -6.11 -9.92 20.20
CA VAL A 581 -4.88 -9.38 19.58
C VAL A 581 -4.02 -8.80 20.69
N SER A 582 -2.79 -9.28 20.89
CA SER A 582 -1.91 -8.73 21.94
C SER A 582 -0.82 -7.83 21.40
N ASP A 583 -0.33 -8.09 20.19
CA ASP A 583 0.84 -7.42 19.65
C ASP A 583 0.69 -7.15 18.16
N ILE A 584 1.20 -6.01 17.72
CA ILE A 584 1.30 -5.65 16.30
C ILE A 584 2.72 -5.17 16.03
N CYS A 585 3.40 -5.84 15.10
CA CYS A 585 4.77 -5.54 14.68
C CYS A 585 4.78 -4.97 13.27
N PHE A 586 5.08 -3.68 13.18
CA PHE A 586 5.37 -2.98 11.94
C PHE A 586 6.83 -3.21 11.57
N SER A 587 7.07 -4.09 10.61
CA SER A 587 8.39 -4.40 10.08
C SER A 587 8.62 -3.74 8.72
N TYR A 588 9.83 -3.23 8.50
CA TYR A 588 10.27 -2.55 7.28
C TYR A 588 9.62 -1.18 7.04
N PHE A 589 9.24 -0.49 8.11
CA PHE A 589 8.78 0.89 8.09
C PHE A 589 9.90 1.86 8.51
N LYS A 590 9.93 3.04 7.90
CA LYS A 590 10.79 4.18 8.23
C LYS A 590 10.16 5.10 9.27
N GLU A 591 8.83 5.12 9.35
CA GLU A 591 8.10 5.91 10.34
C GLU A 591 8.41 5.40 11.75
N ALA A 592 8.73 6.33 12.66
CA ALA A 592 9.07 6.01 14.05
C ALA A 592 7.83 5.80 14.94
N SER A 593 6.64 6.15 14.45
CA SER A 593 5.39 6.05 15.18
C SER A 593 4.22 5.57 14.30
N CYS A 594 3.21 4.99 14.95
CA CYS A 594 1.92 4.62 14.42
C CYS A 594 0.87 5.57 15.01
N GLY A 595 0.59 6.69 14.32
CA GLY A 595 -0.06 7.85 14.96
C GLY A 595 0.80 8.37 16.11
N ASP A 596 0.21 8.50 17.30
CA ASP A 596 0.90 8.97 18.52
C ASP A 596 1.69 7.86 19.24
N LEU A 597 1.69 6.63 18.72
CA LEU A 597 2.22 5.45 19.40
C LEU A 597 3.61 5.10 18.88
N VAL A 598 4.60 5.08 19.75
CA VAL A 598 5.96 4.65 19.42
C VAL A 598 6.20 3.20 19.83
N HIS A 599 7.34 2.64 19.42
CA HIS A 599 7.75 1.30 19.81
C HIS A 599 7.66 1.07 21.33
N GLY A 600 7.04 -0.04 21.72
CA GLY A 600 6.87 -0.46 23.11
C GLY A 600 5.61 0.09 23.78
N ASN A 601 4.94 1.09 23.18
CA ASN A 601 3.68 1.60 23.70
C ASN A 601 2.57 0.55 23.62
N THR A 602 1.60 0.66 24.53
CA THR A 602 0.41 -0.18 24.57
C THR A 602 -0.81 0.69 24.44
N ILE A 603 -1.69 0.38 23.48
CA ILE A 603 -3.00 1.01 23.37
C ILE A 603 -3.89 0.36 24.43
N PRO A 604 -4.36 1.11 25.45
CA PRO A 604 -5.24 0.54 26.46
C PRO A 604 -6.57 0.17 25.82
N ILE A 605 -7.04 -1.05 26.10
CA ILE A 605 -8.35 -1.52 25.67
C ILE A 605 -9.06 -2.07 26.90
N GLU A 606 -10.21 -1.47 27.21
CA GLU A 606 -11.05 -1.87 28.33
C GLU A 606 -11.48 -3.34 28.17
N ASN A 607 -11.40 -4.12 29.25
CA ASN A 607 -11.72 -5.54 29.29
C ASN A 607 -10.87 -6.45 28.38
N HIS A 608 -9.77 -5.94 27.82
CA HIS A 608 -8.84 -6.78 27.07
C HIS A 608 -8.01 -7.68 28.03
N PRO A 609 -7.86 -8.98 27.76
CA PRO A 609 -7.14 -9.91 28.65
C PRO A 609 -5.69 -9.50 28.97
N LYS A 610 -5.07 -8.71 28.09
CA LYS A 610 -3.70 -8.18 28.25
C LYS A 610 -3.66 -6.67 28.53
N LYS A 611 -4.77 -6.07 28.98
CA LYS A 611 -4.98 -4.62 29.22
C LYS A 611 -4.86 -3.72 27.98
N GLY A 612 -4.44 -4.25 26.84
CA GLY A 612 -4.33 -3.51 25.60
C GLY A 612 -3.56 -4.26 24.51
N ILE A 613 -3.23 -3.54 23.43
CA ILE A 613 -2.45 -4.02 22.29
C ILE A 613 -1.08 -3.32 22.28
N LYS A 614 -0.01 -4.11 22.28
CA LYS A 614 1.37 -3.61 22.26
C LYS A 614 1.84 -3.35 20.83
N ILE A 615 2.45 -2.19 20.62
CA ILE A 615 2.96 -1.75 19.32
C ILE A 615 4.47 -1.96 19.24
N HIS A 616 4.90 -2.63 18.19
CA HIS A 616 6.31 -2.88 17.88
C HIS A 616 6.65 -2.23 16.55
N ILE A 617 7.66 -1.36 16.53
CA ILE A 617 8.16 -0.73 15.29
C ILE A 617 9.64 -1.04 15.22
N PHE A 618 9.97 -2.19 14.65
CA PHE A 618 11.33 -2.64 14.39
C PHE A 618 11.32 -3.73 13.33
N ASN A 619 12.47 -3.96 12.71
CA ASN A 619 12.59 -5.00 11.69
C ASN A 619 12.70 -6.38 12.35
N ARG A 620 11.63 -7.16 12.20
CA ARG A 620 11.58 -8.58 12.56
C ARG A 620 11.42 -9.41 11.30
N GLN A 621 12.02 -10.59 11.25
CA GLN A 621 11.73 -11.50 10.15
C GLN A 621 10.30 -12.07 10.29
N PRO A 622 9.56 -12.25 9.18
CA PRO A 622 8.14 -12.62 9.22
C PRO A 622 7.86 -13.84 10.10
N HIS A 623 8.65 -14.89 9.95
CA HIS A 623 8.39 -16.22 10.54
C HIS A 623 9.34 -16.56 11.69
N GLU A 624 10.07 -15.57 12.21
CA GLU A 624 10.93 -15.76 13.37
C GLU A 624 10.15 -16.37 14.54
N ALA A 625 10.79 -17.14 15.42
CA ALA A 625 10.10 -17.70 16.58
C ALA A 625 9.64 -16.58 17.54
N LEU A 626 8.48 -16.73 18.18
CA LEU A 626 7.99 -15.77 19.19
C LEU A 626 8.50 -16.05 20.60
N ASN A 627 8.92 -17.30 20.89
CA ASN A 627 9.25 -17.77 22.24
C ASN A 627 8.13 -17.52 23.28
N ASP A 628 6.88 -17.56 22.83
CA ASP A 628 5.67 -17.40 23.66
C ASP A 628 4.56 -18.29 23.11
N GLU A 629 4.37 -19.47 23.73
CA GLU A 629 3.39 -20.46 23.27
C GLU A 629 1.94 -19.97 23.37
N GLY A 630 1.68 -18.96 24.21
CA GLY A 630 0.38 -18.31 24.36
C GLY A 630 0.02 -17.40 23.18
N LYS A 631 0.95 -17.18 22.25
CA LYS A 631 0.74 -16.34 21.06
C LYS A 631 0.60 -17.15 19.77
N LEU A 632 -0.25 -16.66 18.88
CA LEU A 632 -0.39 -17.12 17.51
C LEU A 632 0.26 -16.09 16.59
N LEU A 633 1.31 -16.50 15.87
CA LEU A 633 1.92 -15.65 14.85
C LEU A 633 0.98 -15.53 13.64
N VAL A 634 0.60 -14.30 13.31
CA VAL A 634 -0.21 -13.97 12.13
C VAL A 634 0.61 -13.07 11.22
N VAL A 635 1.03 -13.61 10.08
CA VAL A 635 1.90 -12.91 9.12
C VAL A 635 1.08 -12.41 7.96
N SER A 636 1.14 -11.11 7.68
CA SER A 636 0.62 -10.55 6.44
C SER A 636 1.72 -10.41 5.40
N TYR A 637 1.42 -10.75 4.15
CA TYR A 637 2.30 -10.44 3.01
C TYR A 637 1.55 -9.60 1.98
N ALA A 638 2.30 -8.74 1.28
CA ALA A 638 1.76 -7.90 0.23
C ALA A 638 1.56 -8.73 -1.05
N TRP A 639 0.31 -9.10 -1.33
CA TRP A 639 -0.11 -9.86 -2.51
C TRP A 639 -0.59 -8.94 -3.64
N ASP A 640 -0.66 -9.44 -4.88
CA ASP A 640 -1.13 -8.74 -6.07
C ASP A 640 -2.57 -9.13 -6.43
N GLY A 641 -3.40 -8.12 -6.75
CA GLY A 641 -4.80 -8.33 -7.14
C GLY A 641 -4.98 -9.08 -8.46
N ASN A 642 -3.96 -9.18 -9.30
CA ASN A 642 -4.04 -9.86 -10.60
C ASN A 642 -2.96 -10.93 -10.81
N ALA A 643 -2.39 -11.46 -9.72
CA ALA A 643 -1.49 -12.61 -9.77
C ALA A 643 -1.97 -13.73 -8.84
N TYR A 644 -1.61 -14.98 -9.15
CA TYR A 644 -1.63 -16.06 -8.16
C TYR A 644 -0.58 -15.84 -7.07
N PRO A 645 -0.75 -16.48 -5.89
CA PRO A 645 0.19 -16.34 -4.79
C PRO A 645 1.62 -16.64 -5.24
N GLY A 646 2.55 -15.76 -4.88
CA GLY A 646 3.96 -15.80 -5.26
C GLY A 646 4.36 -14.86 -6.39
N ASN A 647 3.45 -14.49 -7.30
CA ASN A 647 3.69 -13.59 -8.44
C ASN A 647 5.03 -13.84 -9.15
N GLU A 648 6.08 -13.05 -8.84
CA GLU A 648 7.40 -13.19 -9.44
C GLU A 648 8.09 -14.54 -9.16
N TYR A 649 7.63 -15.27 -8.14
CA TYR A 649 8.02 -16.65 -7.85
C TYR A 649 7.87 -17.53 -9.09
N TRP A 650 6.75 -17.44 -9.81
CA TRP A 650 6.48 -18.25 -11.00
C TRP A 650 7.41 -17.97 -12.19
N ASN A 651 8.24 -16.93 -12.08
CA ASN A 651 9.31 -16.62 -13.01
C ASN A 651 10.71 -16.84 -12.42
N GLY A 652 10.82 -17.65 -11.37
CA GLY A 652 12.08 -18.04 -10.73
C GLY A 652 12.65 -17.00 -9.75
N GLN A 653 11.93 -15.93 -9.45
CA GLN A 653 12.39 -14.91 -8.50
C GLN A 653 11.88 -15.25 -7.10
N LEU A 654 12.73 -15.84 -6.26
CA LEU A 654 12.33 -16.44 -4.98
C LEU A 654 12.27 -15.47 -3.78
N GLY A 655 12.31 -14.16 -4.02
CA GLY A 655 12.40 -13.16 -2.95
C GLY A 655 12.59 -11.73 -3.43
N SER A 656 12.25 -11.43 -4.69
CA SER A 656 12.31 -10.06 -5.22
C SER A 656 11.25 -9.16 -4.59
N SER A 657 10.17 -9.75 -4.07
CA SER A 657 9.02 -9.11 -3.46
C SER A 657 8.63 -9.78 -2.13
N GLY A 658 7.69 -9.19 -1.39
CA GLY A 658 7.10 -9.86 -0.23
C GLY A 658 6.29 -11.10 -0.62
N ASP A 659 5.66 -11.05 -1.79
CA ASP A 659 4.85 -12.14 -2.35
C ASP A 659 5.70 -13.37 -2.70
N SER A 660 6.75 -13.18 -3.50
CA SER A 660 7.69 -14.25 -3.84
C SER A 660 8.43 -14.82 -2.64
N ALA A 661 8.75 -13.99 -1.64
CA ALA A 661 9.34 -14.44 -0.40
C ALA A 661 8.35 -15.29 0.43
N ALA A 662 7.07 -14.92 0.48
CA ALA A 662 6.03 -15.72 1.12
C ALA A 662 5.88 -17.08 0.43
N ALA A 663 5.78 -17.11 -0.91
CA ALA A 663 5.76 -18.34 -1.70
C ALA A 663 6.99 -19.23 -1.48
N SER A 664 8.15 -18.63 -1.22
CA SER A 664 9.40 -19.35 -0.98
C SER A 664 9.56 -19.83 0.47
N SER A 665 8.73 -19.37 1.40
CA SER A 665 8.89 -19.65 2.83
C SER A 665 7.67 -20.30 3.48
N THR A 666 6.61 -20.56 2.71
CA THR A 666 5.32 -21.09 3.16
C THR A 666 4.69 -21.98 2.08
N GLN A 667 3.47 -22.46 2.34
CA GLN A 667 2.72 -23.31 1.41
C GLN A 667 1.73 -22.53 0.50
N VAL A 668 1.78 -21.19 0.47
CA VAL A 668 0.75 -20.36 -0.21
C VAL A 668 0.58 -20.65 -1.70
N THR A 669 1.60 -21.16 -2.39
CA THR A 669 1.54 -21.51 -3.81
C THR A 669 0.61 -22.69 -4.11
N GLU A 670 0.34 -23.54 -3.10
CA GLU A 670 -0.63 -24.64 -3.16
C GLU A 670 -1.90 -24.30 -2.35
N LEU A 671 -1.75 -23.77 -1.13
CA LEU A 671 -2.89 -23.53 -0.23
C LEU A 671 -3.79 -22.39 -0.69
N HIS A 672 -3.22 -21.28 -1.16
CA HIS A 672 -3.98 -20.08 -1.55
C HIS A 672 -4.29 -20.05 -3.05
N ASN A 673 -3.86 -21.07 -3.80
CA ASN A 673 -4.05 -21.15 -5.24
C ASN A 673 -5.37 -21.87 -5.57
N PRO A 674 -6.36 -21.18 -6.19
CA PRO A 674 -7.68 -21.75 -6.46
C PRO A 674 -7.69 -22.84 -7.55
N GLN A 675 -6.61 -23.01 -8.30
CA GLN A 675 -6.45 -24.13 -9.24
C GLN A 675 -5.96 -25.41 -8.55
N ILE A 676 -5.42 -25.29 -7.33
CA ILE A 676 -4.83 -26.41 -6.59
C ILE A 676 -5.68 -26.78 -5.38
N ASN A 677 -6.06 -25.77 -4.57
CA ASN A 677 -6.90 -25.95 -3.40
C ASN A 677 -8.34 -25.46 -3.68
N PRO A 678 -9.32 -26.39 -3.83
CA PRO A 678 -10.70 -26.03 -4.14
C PRO A 678 -11.42 -25.24 -3.04
N LEU A 679 -10.85 -25.16 -1.84
CA LEU A 679 -11.39 -24.34 -0.74
C LEU A 679 -11.18 -22.83 -0.94
N VAL A 680 -10.38 -22.43 -1.92
CA VAL A 680 -10.24 -21.03 -2.35
C VAL A 680 -11.34 -20.72 -3.38
N CYS A 681 -12.58 -20.65 -2.90
CA CYS A 681 -13.78 -20.45 -3.73
C CYS A 681 -14.84 -19.63 -3.00
N ALA A 682 -15.85 -19.18 -3.75
CA ALA A 682 -16.98 -18.40 -3.26
C ALA A 682 -17.76 -19.10 -2.14
N ASP A 683 -17.95 -20.42 -2.23
CA ASP A 683 -18.72 -21.20 -1.25
C ASP A 683 -18.07 -21.22 0.14
N ASN A 684 -16.75 -21.05 0.18
CA ASN A 684 -15.99 -20.95 1.42
C ASN A 684 -15.67 -19.49 1.80
N LEU A 685 -16.19 -18.51 1.07
CA LEU A 685 -15.95 -17.08 1.33
C LEU A 685 -16.40 -16.70 2.75
N ARG A 686 -15.54 -15.94 3.44
CA ARG A 686 -15.84 -15.32 4.72
C ARG A 686 -16.06 -13.81 4.58
N ILE A 687 -17.03 -13.31 5.31
CA ILE A 687 -17.44 -11.91 5.35
C ILE A 687 -17.02 -11.32 6.69
N VAL A 688 -16.11 -10.36 6.62
CA VAL A 688 -15.76 -9.46 7.73
C VAL A 688 -16.89 -8.44 7.85
N SER A 689 -17.67 -8.55 8.92
CA SER A 689 -18.75 -7.62 9.22
C SER A 689 -18.25 -6.38 9.95
N VAL A 690 -18.97 -5.27 9.80
CA VAL A 690 -18.76 -4.01 10.54
C VAL A 690 -18.90 -4.16 12.05
N LYS A 691 -19.44 -5.29 12.52
CA LYS A 691 -19.55 -5.66 13.93
C LYS A 691 -18.33 -6.42 14.45
N GLY A 692 -17.27 -6.58 13.65
CA GLY A 692 -16.05 -7.30 14.06
C GLY A 692 -16.17 -8.82 14.08
N LYS A 693 -17.13 -9.38 13.33
CA LYS A 693 -17.31 -10.83 13.21
C LYS A 693 -16.96 -11.31 11.82
N LEU A 694 -16.34 -12.48 11.74
CA LEU A 694 -16.08 -13.22 10.51
C LEU A 694 -17.17 -14.30 10.33
N LEU A 695 -17.90 -14.27 9.22
CA LEU A 695 -19.03 -15.19 8.96
C LEU A 695 -18.89 -15.81 7.58
N ARG A 696 -19.29 -17.07 7.40
CA ARG A 696 -19.47 -17.62 6.05
C ARG A 696 -20.51 -16.81 5.27
N LEU A 697 -20.32 -16.64 3.96
CA LEU A 697 -21.22 -15.89 3.07
C LEU A 697 -22.69 -16.31 3.25
N GLU A 698 -22.98 -17.61 3.20
CA GLU A 698 -24.34 -18.15 3.36
C GLU A 698 -24.96 -17.73 4.71
N ARG A 699 -24.29 -17.98 5.85
CA ARG A 699 -24.75 -17.49 7.17
C ARG A 699 -24.90 -15.96 7.26
N TYR A 700 -24.05 -15.20 6.58
CA TYR A 700 -24.16 -13.74 6.54
C TYR A 700 -25.44 -13.32 5.78
N LEU A 701 -25.72 -13.94 4.64
CA LEU A 701 -26.90 -13.67 3.81
C LEU A 701 -28.20 -14.10 4.51
N GLU A 702 -28.22 -15.26 5.18
CA GLU A 702 -29.36 -15.71 6.01
C GLU A 702 -29.73 -14.68 7.08
N LYS A 703 -28.73 -14.18 7.82
CA LYS A 703 -28.96 -13.14 8.84
C LYS A 703 -29.54 -11.87 8.22
N LYS A 704 -29.12 -11.49 7.02
CA LYS A 704 -29.65 -10.31 6.32
C LYS A 704 -31.10 -10.52 5.87
N ARG A 705 -31.43 -11.70 5.34
CA ARG A 705 -32.81 -12.07 4.95
C ARG A 705 -33.75 -12.05 6.16
N ASN A 706 -33.36 -12.68 7.28
CA ASN A 706 -34.19 -12.74 8.48
C ASN A 706 -34.41 -11.36 9.11
N LEU A 707 -33.39 -10.50 9.12
CA LEU A 707 -33.54 -9.11 9.60
C LEU A 707 -34.49 -8.28 8.73
N LYS A 708 -34.57 -8.58 7.42
CA LYS A 708 -35.47 -7.89 6.51
C LYS A 708 -36.91 -8.35 6.69
N ARG A 709 -37.16 -9.67 6.76
CA ARG A 709 -38.50 -10.22 7.04
C ARG A 709 -39.09 -9.63 8.32
N LYS A 710 -38.33 -9.63 9.41
CA LYS A 710 -38.76 -9.01 10.68
C LYS A 710 -39.09 -7.52 10.57
N ARG A 711 -38.41 -6.79 9.67
CA ARG A 711 -38.70 -5.36 9.43
C ARG A 711 -39.95 -5.17 8.58
N GLU A 712 -40.19 -6.06 7.62
CA GLU A 712 -41.39 -6.05 6.78
C GLU A 712 -42.62 -6.44 7.62
N GLU A 713 -42.52 -7.46 8.47
CA GLU A 713 -43.56 -7.86 9.44
C GLU A 713 -43.94 -6.69 10.39
N LEU A 714 -42.95 -5.98 10.93
CA LEU A 714 -43.19 -4.82 11.81
C LEU A 714 -43.78 -3.58 11.10
N LEU A 715 -43.75 -3.52 9.78
CA LEU A 715 -44.31 -2.43 8.97
C LEU A 715 -45.69 -2.77 8.40
N GLU A 716 -46.11 -4.04 8.47
CA GLU A 716 -47.45 -4.51 8.08
C GLU A 716 -48.44 -4.51 9.27
N ASP A 717 -47.92 -4.43 10.50
CA ASP A 717 -48.69 -4.32 11.76
C ASP A 717 -48.96 -2.86 12.22
N ASP A 718 -48.43 -1.86 11.50
CA ASP A 718 -48.69 -0.41 11.66
C ASP A 718 -49.58 0.11 10.50
#